data_AF-J3NSG8-F1
#
_entry.id   AF-J3NSG8-F1
#
_cell.length_a   1.000
_cell.length_b   1.000
_cell.length_c   1.000
_cell.angle_alpha   90.00
_cell.angle_beta   90.00
_cell.angle_gamma   90.00
#
_symmetry.space_group_name_H-M   'P 1'
#
loop_
_entity.id
_entity.type
_entity.pdbx_description
1 polymer ?
#
loop_
_entity_poly.entity_id
_entity_poly.type
_entity_poly.pdbx_seq_one_letter_code
_entity_poly.pdbx_strand_id
1 'polypeptide(L)'
;MGQYQVTDAEQLELWAFETRRLVDIVNLGQPIELEGLEAWFGEADGDGYRRLNKLAQQLVFATEISYMDNELILLEYYPIVSNPANFRASSGRLLDNFGPQGAIHTAKGSIRLGQENDRCYQALVNYITGTLAQVLLRAMDGEFWDQNVIISLAKLAAKLKVVGLDLTKSAAVCLATAGGWEGRLRRTLERDFPPPNKGSESPRDRQLEAAQRHMGHEGHQYFRLFDGFHQCIGVLMLHVCRGLMSDPDTTAAADAFEASSIIYDTGFRQQRAMLCQERSGAICGSTHHSELHSADIAVEVVMQVLAKLRAEHGATKPASASYTAVHWKWTEILPLEDDGSASSASSMKEPPPIRLGTSRARRVYLSSMKPVITALVPFLMICGDFPSQLGSMIHITKFIAPPGKPIMSCEKTRLLASFMVRTSSYHFAGDDTITTVCNSTTAQERALTKWPASRDTPVRRGDGGGGAQEAVSDGGDAEDADDSPLRHKLSLANEEIAAGLRLLDSWIIDEKSIIIPYRWYCWGTIGFCAVLVVGGLVMGFTIEQRIQGVDPFNISVFCWALAGFLILFFKAIRVQEWPWRDFFLGRVVCKSVSEVVAVSWIKPQLLLAILLRLEPIMLLNKRGPFEAIFSRRDENGFAIDIPIGTEALNMAGCFFVKVQSDTGPAIRCIRLNSGAKFTGVHPQGAIQSGEGIGCRNMDMVRQWTEGSEEGPLYTLSSNALVWTHVLGLHSEKAYFD
;
A
#
# COMPACT_ATOMS: atom_id res chain seq x y z
N MET A 1 -26.75 -34.79 15.97
CA MET A 1 -25.47 -34.23 16.49
C MET A 1 -24.73 -33.69 15.30
N GLY A 2 -24.42 -32.39 15.30
CA GLY A 2 -23.64 -31.74 14.25
C GLY A 2 -22.18 -32.20 14.26
N GLN A 3 -21.43 -31.75 13.24
CA GLN A 3 -20.05 -32.16 12.94
C GLN A 3 -19.10 -32.10 14.15
N TYR A 4 -19.27 -31.13 15.04
CA TYR A 4 -18.43 -30.92 16.23
C TYR A 4 -19.11 -31.30 17.55
N GLN A 5 -20.05 -32.27 17.52
CA GLN A 5 -20.78 -32.77 18.71
C GLN A 5 -21.70 -31.74 19.38
N VAL A 6 -22.05 -30.67 18.67
CA VAL A 6 -23.07 -29.69 19.07
C VAL A 6 -24.40 -30.07 18.43
N THR A 7 -25.50 -30.03 19.18
CA THR A 7 -26.85 -30.28 18.64
C THR A 7 -27.39 -29.05 17.91
N ASP A 8 -28.35 -29.24 17.00
CA ASP A 8 -28.93 -28.13 16.22
C ASP A 8 -29.58 -27.08 17.14
N ALA A 9 -30.18 -27.51 18.26
CA ALA A 9 -30.76 -26.62 19.26
C ALA A 9 -29.70 -25.76 19.95
N GLU A 10 -28.60 -26.37 20.42
CA GLU A 10 -27.47 -25.65 21.02
C GLU A 10 -26.81 -24.70 20.02
N GLN A 11 -26.71 -25.10 18.75
CA GLN A 11 -26.18 -24.26 17.68
C GLN A 11 -27.02 -23.01 17.47
N LEU A 12 -28.35 -23.13 17.43
CA LEU A 12 -29.27 -22.00 17.34
C LEU A 12 -29.19 -21.08 18.57
N GLU A 13 -29.04 -21.65 19.77
CA GLU A 13 -28.88 -20.88 21.00
C GLU A 13 -27.58 -20.08 21.00
N LEU A 14 -26.46 -20.68 20.59
CA LEU A 14 -25.17 -20.00 20.45
C LEU A 14 -25.24 -18.89 19.41
N TRP A 15 -25.89 -19.11 18.28
CA TRP A 15 -26.09 -18.07 17.26
C TRP A 15 -26.94 -16.91 17.77
N ALA A 16 -28.02 -17.20 18.50
CA ALA A 16 -28.86 -16.17 19.08
C ALA A 16 -28.10 -15.35 20.14
N PHE A 17 -27.27 -16.01 20.96
CA PHE A 17 -26.42 -15.34 21.94
C PHE A 17 -25.40 -14.40 21.27
N GLU A 18 -24.65 -14.88 20.27
CA GLU A 18 -23.68 -14.05 19.56
C GLU A 18 -24.32 -12.92 18.77
N THR A 19 -25.50 -13.16 18.18
CA THR A 19 -26.26 -12.12 17.47
C THR A 19 -26.63 -10.98 18.42
N ARG A 20 -27.18 -11.30 19.61
CA ARG A 20 -27.51 -10.28 20.62
C ARG A 20 -26.27 -9.51 21.04
N ARG A 21 -25.17 -10.20 21.37
CA ARG A 21 -23.90 -9.57 21.77
C ARG A 21 -23.40 -8.58 20.72
N LEU A 22 -23.39 -8.97 19.44
CA LEU A 22 -22.92 -8.10 18.36
C LEU A 22 -23.85 -6.90 18.12
N VAL A 23 -25.17 -7.11 18.19
CA VAL A 23 -26.15 -6.03 18.08
C VAL A 23 -26.01 -5.03 19.23
N ASP A 24 -25.82 -5.53 20.46
CA ASP A 24 -25.59 -4.68 21.64
C ASP A 24 -24.32 -3.84 21.47
N ILE A 25 -23.22 -4.46 21.02
CA ILE A 25 -21.95 -3.78 20.74
C ILE A 25 -22.10 -2.65 19.72
N VAL A 26 -22.84 -2.89 18.64
CA VAL A 26 -23.02 -1.91 17.56
C VAL A 26 -23.92 -0.77 18.02
N ASN A 27 -24.99 -1.07 18.76
CA ASN A 27 -25.94 -0.09 19.26
C ASN A 27 -25.36 0.82 20.36
N LEU A 28 -24.36 0.34 21.12
CA LEU A 28 -23.69 1.15 22.14
C LEU A 28 -22.95 2.37 21.55
N GLY A 29 -22.48 2.28 20.30
CA GLY A 29 -21.75 3.37 19.64
C GLY A 29 -20.42 3.76 20.31
N GLN A 30 -19.95 2.99 21.29
CA GLN A 30 -18.73 3.26 22.07
C GLN A 30 -17.60 2.28 21.72
N PRO A 31 -16.33 2.64 22.01
CA PRO A 31 -15.20 1.72 21.88
C PRO A 31 -15.40 0.47 22.73
N ILE A 32 -15.26 -0.69 22.10
CA ILE A 32 -15.37 -2.00 22.78
C ILE A 32 -14.17 -2.17 23.71
N GLU A 33 -14.42 -2.72 24.89
CA GLU A 33 -13.36 -3.15 25.81
C GLU A 33 -13.07 -4.64 25.64
N LEU A 34 -11.81 -5.01 25.76
CA LEU A 34 -11.44 -6.41 25.88
C LEU A 34 -11.94 -6.94 27.24
N GLU A 35 -12.74 -8.01 27.21
CA GLU A 35 -13.27 -8.64 28.42
C GLU A 35 -12.15 -9.31 29.25
N GLY A 36 -12.35 -9.38 30.57
CA GLY A 36 -11.48 -10.13 31.47
C GLY A 36 -10.51 -9.31 32.31
N LEU A 37 -9.79 -10.01 33.19
CA LEU A 37 -8.78 -9.45 34.08
C LEU A 37 -7.45 -9.25 33.35
N GLU A 38 -6.69 -8.20 33.66
CA GLU A 38 -5.40 -7.93 33.02
C GLU A 38 -4.40 -9.08 33.16
N ALA A 39 -4.40 -9.74 34.32
CA ALA A 39 -3.55 -10.90 34.60
C ALA A 39 -3.75 -12.08 33.62
N TRP A 40 -4.92 -12.17 32.97
CA TRP A 40 -5.22 -13.19 31.96
C TRP A 40 -4.33 -13.07 30.73
N PHE A 41 -3.88 -11.86 30.39
CA PHE A 41 -3.06 -11.61 29.21
C PHE A 41 -1.59 -11.37 29.57
N GLY A 42 -1.30 -10.93 30.80
CA GLY A 42 0.05 -10.67 31.30
C GLY A 42 0.52 -9.23 31.05
N GLU A 43 1.78 -8.97 31.36
CA GLU A 43 2.41 -7.66 31.18
C GLU A 43 2.88 -7.47 29.72
N ALA A 44 3.08 -6.22 29.30
CA ALA A 44 3.56 -5.84 27.96
C ALA A 44 5.07 -6.10 27.80
N ASP A 45 5.47 -7.36 28.02
CA ASP A 45 6.84 -7.86 27.92
C ASP A 45 6.94 -9.07 26.98
N GLY A 46 8.14 -9.63 26.84
CA GLY A 46 8.37 -10.84 26.05
C GLY A 46 7.46 -12.02 26.40
N ASP A 47 7.05 -12.18 27.65
CA ASP A 47 6.15 -13.27 28.04
C ASP A 47 4.71 -13.00 27.64
N GLY A 48 4.21 -11.78 27.89
CA GLY A 48 2.89 -11.36 27.42
C GLY A 48 2.73 -11.49 25.90
N TYR A 49 3.75 -11.09 25.13
CA TYR A 49 3.73 -11.26 23.68
C TYR A 49 3.82 -12.72 23.22
N ARG A 50 4.54 -13.59 23.96
CA ARG A 50 4.51 -15.05 23.70
C ARG A 50 3.14 -15.65 24.01
N ARG A 51 2.46 -15.20 25.07
CA ARG A 51 1.07 -15.62 25.39
C ARG A 51 0.11 -15.18 24.29
N LEU A 52 0.20 -13.93 23.83
CA LEU A 52 -0.58 -13.44 22.69
C LEU A 52 -0.31 -14.25 21.43
N ASN A 53 0.96 -14.54 21.11
CA ASN A 53 1.31 -15.36 19.95
C ASN A 53 0.64 -16.75 20.02
N LYS A 54 0.64 -17.41 21.19
CA LYS A 54 -0.05 -18.69 21.39
C LYS A 54 -1.57 -18.59 21.19
N LEU A 55 -2.21 -17.53 21.69
CA LEU A 55 -3.65 -17.31 21.47
C LEU A 55 -3.97 -17.02 20.00
N ALA A 56 -3.14 -16.20 19.34
CA ALA A 56 -3.27 -15.88 17.92
C ALA A 56 -3.11 -17.14 17.06
N GLN A 57 -2.14 -18.01 17.36
CA GLN A 57 -1.98 -19.31 16.70
C GLN A 57 -3.22 -20.21 16.86
N GLN A 58 -3.77 -20.31 18.08
CA GLN A 58 -5.02 -21.05 18.31
C GLN A 58 -6.18 -20.49 17.47
N LEU A 59 -6.30 -19.17 17.36
CA LEU A 59 -7.32 -18.53 16.53
C LEU A 59 -7.11 -18.77 15.05
N VAL A 60 -5.88 -18.66 14.55
CA VAL A 60 -5.55 -18.97 13.15
C VAL A 60 -5.99 -20.39 12.83
N PHE A 61 -5.65 -21.39 13.65
CA PHE A 61 -6.09 -22.77 13.40
C PHE A 61 -7.61 -22.94 13.43
N ALA A 62 -8.31 -22.30 14.37
CA ALA A 62 -9.77 -22.34 14.41
C ALA A 62 -10.41 -21.65 13.19
N THR A 63 -9.83 -20.55 12.72
CA THR A 63 -10.27 -19.85 11.51
C THR A 63 -10.00 -20.68 10.25
N GLU A 64 -8.86 -21.35 10.16
CA GLU A 64 -8.51 -22.24 9.04
C GLU A 64 -9.45 -23.46 8.98
N ILE A 65 -9.79 -24.08 10.13
CA ILE A 65 -10.82 -25.13 10.21
C ILE A 65 -12.17 -24.60 9.73
N SER A 66 -12.55 -23.40 10.19
CA SER A 66 -13.82 -22.78 9.82
C SER A 66 -13.89 -22.47 8.33
N TYR A 67 -12.79 -21.96 7.76
CA TYR A 67 -12.64 -21.67 6.34
C TYR A 67 -12.67 -22.95 5.50
N MET A 68 -11.96 -24.00 5.92
CA MET A 68 -11.94 -25.28 5.20
C MET A 68 -13.33 -25.93 5.16
N ASP A 69 -14.08 -25.93 6.26
CA ASP A 69 -15.47 -26.41 6.26
C ASP A 69 -16.36 -25.59 5.30
N ASN A 70 -16.18 -24.26 5.25
CA ASN A 70 -16.94 -23.41 4.33
C ASN A 70 -16.59 -23.72 2.87
N GLU A 71 -15.31 -23.92 2.56
CA GLU A 71 -14.85 -24.32 1.22
C GLU A 71 -15.37 -25.70 0.84
N LEU A 72 -15.43 -26.66 1.78
CA LEU A 72 -16.01 -27.98 1.52
C LEU A 72 -17.49 -27.91 1.14
N ILE A 73 -18.26 -27.06 1.83
CA ILE A 73 -19.67 -26.80 1.49
C ILE A 73 -19.76 -26.21 0.08
N LEU A 74 -18.93 -25.22 -0.26
CA LEU A 74 -18.90 -24.64 -1.60
C LEU A 74 -18.48 -25.67 -2.65
N LEU A 75 -17.46 -26.48 -2.38
CA LEU A 75 -16.99 -27.52 -3.29
C LEU A 75 -18.04 -28.62 -3.53
N GLU A 76 -18.83 -28.97 -2.51
CA GLU A 76 -19.89 -29.98 -2.59
C GLU A 76 -21.13 -29.46 -3.32
N TYR A 77 -21.53 -28.21 -3.09
CA TYR A 77 -22.82 -27.69 -3.57
C TYR A 77 -22.73 -26.57 -4.62
N TYR A 78 -21.67 -25.77 -4.63
CA TYR A 78 -21.48 -24.67 -5.59
C TYR A 78 -20.02 -24.40 -5.97
N PRO A 79 -19.36 -25.35 -6.66
CA PRO A 79 -17.91 -25.32 -6.88
C PRO A 79 -17.43 -24.19 -7.81
N ILE A 80 -18.33 -23.56 -8.60
CA ILE A 80 -17.98 -22.41 -9.46
C ILE A 80 -17.36 -21.26 -8.65
N VAL A 81 -17.83 -21.03 -7.43
CA VAL A 81 -17.28 -19.96 -6.56
C VAL A 81 -16.27 -20.47 -5.54
N SER A 82 -16.11 -21.80 -5.42
CA SER A 82 -15.11 -22.37 -4.52
C SER A 82 -13.69 -22.03 -4.97
N ASN A 83 -12.74 -22.03 -4.03
CA ASN A 83 -11.34 -21.85 -4.34
C ASN A 83 -10.52 -23.10 -3.98
N PRO A 84 -10.34 -24.04 -4.92
CA PRO A 84 -9.58 -25.28 -4.68
C PRO A 84 -8.11 -25.07 -4.30
N ALA A 85 -7.52 -23.92 -4.66
CA ALA A 85 -6.14 -23.60 -4.26
C ALA A 85 -6.10 -23.23 -2.77
N ASN A 86 -7.03 -22.39 -2.32
CA ASN A 86 -7.13 -22.01 -0.91
C ASN A 86 -7.51 -23.19 -0.02
N PHE A 87 -8.43 -24.06 -0.49
CA PHE A 87 -8.76 -25.30 0.20
C PHE A 87 -7.51 -26.17 0.42
N ARG A 88 -6.72 -26.41 -0.64
CA ARG A 88 -5.49 -27.21 -0.54
C ARG A 88 -4.44 -26.58 0.36
N ALA A 89 -4.26 -25.26 0.28
CA ALA A 89 -3.31 -24.55 1.11
C ALA A 89 -3.70 -24.64 2.61
N SER A 90 -4.99 -24.51 2.92
CA SER A 90 -5.51 -24.61 4.29
C SER A 90 -5.43 -26.04 4.82
N SER A 91 -5.79 -27.03 4.00
CA SER A 91 -5.64 -28.46 4.31
C SER A 91 -4.17 -28.83 4.58
N GLY A 92 -3.26 -28.38 3.73
CA GLY A 92 -1.81 -28.55 3.92
C GLY A 92 -1.34 -27.98 5.26
N ARG A 93 -1.68 -26.72 5.57
CA ARG A 93 -1.35 -26.09 6.86
C ARG A 93 -1.89 -26.87 8.06
N LEU A 94 -3.12 -27.39 7.98
CA LEU A 94 -3.71 -28.19 9.05
C LEU A 94 -3.03 -29.56 9.18
N LEU A 95 -2.67 -30.21 8.07
CA LEU A 95 -1.92 -31.47 8.07
C LEU A 95 -0.51 -31.31 8.65
N ASP A 96 0.19 -30.22 8.29
CA ASP A 96 1.54 -29.93 8.79
C ASP A 96 1.55 -29.72 10.32
N ASN A 97 0.43 -29.26 10.89
CA ASN A 97 0.34 -28.98 12.32
C ASN A 97 -0.30 -30.11 13.13
N PHE A 98 -1.40 -30.70 12.64
CA PHE A 98 -2.24 -31.69 13.36
C PHE A 98 -2.21 -33.09 12.73
N GLY A 99 -1.49 -33.29 11.63
CA GLY A 99 -1.35 -34.61 11.01
C GLY A 99 -0.53 -35.59 11.86
N PRO A 100 -0.38 -36.85 11.41
CA PRO A 100 0.38 -37.88 12.13
C PRO A 100 1.85 -37.52 12.41
N GLN A 101 2.42 -36.64 11.57
CA GLN A 101 3.77 -36.08 11.72
C GLN A 101 3.75 -34.61 12.13
N GLY A 102 2.61 -34.10 12.58
CA GLY A 102 2.37 -32.68 12.75
C GLY A 102 3.25 -32.02 13.81
N ALA A 103 3.59 -30.75 13.59
CA ALA A 103 4.42 -29.95 14.47
C ALA A 103 3.86 -29.88 15.91
N ILE A 104 2.55 -29.92 16.11
CA ILE A 104 1.93 -29.83 17.44
C ILE A 104 2.09 -31.14 18.23
N HIS A 105 2.21 -32.28 17.54
CA HIS A 105 2.47 -33.58 18.18
C HIS A 105 3.96 -33.81 18.45
N THR A 106 4.84 -33.16 17.69
CA THR A 106 6.30 -33.35 17.74
C THR A 106 7.04 -32.26 18.52
N ALA A 107 6.49 -31.03 18.59
CA ALA A 107 7.04 -29.94 19.40
C ALA A 107 6.65 -30.11 20.89
N LYS A 108 7.65 -30.07 21.77
CA LYS A 108 7.55 -30.27 23.24
C LYS A 108 6.74 -29.22 24.02
N GLY A 109 5.83 -28.45 23.40
CA GLY A 109 5.08 -27.38 24.08
C GLY A 109 3.62 -27.31 23.68
N SER A 110 2.72 -27.25 24.67
CA SER A 110 1.29 -26.98 24.42
C SER A 110 1.10 -25.53 23.91
N ILE A 111 0.31 -25.39 22.84
CA ILE A 111 -0.16 -24.09 22.34
C ILE A 111 -1.12 -23.40 23.32
N ARG A 112 -1.64 -24.12 24.34
CA ARG A 112 -2.55 -23.58 25.35
C ARG A 112 -1.79 -22.83 26.45
N LEU A 113 -2.44 -21.81 27.02
CA LEU A 113 -1.88 -20.96 28.09
C LEU A 113 -1.97 -21.55 29.52
N GLY A 114 -2.60 -22.71 29.70
CA GLY A 114 -2.90 -23.29 31.02
C GLY A 114 -4.37 -23.15 31.41
N GLN A 115 -4.66 -22.91 32.69
CA GLN A 115 -6.04 -22.92 33.22
C GLN A 115 -6.93 -21.80 32.66
N GLU A 116 -6.39 -20.61 32.43
CA GLU A 116 -7.18 -19.47 31.93
C GLU A 116 -7.31 -19.44 30.39
N ASN A 117 -6.80 -20.46 29.67
CA ASN A 117 -6.74 -20.45 28.20
C ASN A 117 -8.11 -20.18 27.55
N ASP A 118 -9.14 -20.90 27.98
CA ASP A 118 -10.46 -20.82 27.34
C ASP A 118 -11.10 -19.45 27.54
N ARG A 119 -10.91 -18.84 28.72
CA ARG A 119 -11.41 -17.49 29.00
C ARG A 119 -10.68 -16.44 28.17
N CYS A 120 -9.35 -16.51 28.10
CA CYS A 120 -8.54 -15.61 27.27
C CYS A 120 -8.90 -15.73 25.79
N TYR A 121 -9.04 -16.97 25.32
CA TYR A 121 -9.39 -17.27 23.94
C TYR A 121 -10.78 -16.73 23.58
N GLN A 122 -11.80 -17.00 24.40
CA GLN A 122 -13.15 -16.51 24.15
C GLN A 122 -13.25 -14.98 24.22
N ALA A 123 -12.56 -14.35 25.17
CA ALA A 123 -12.49 -12.88 25.26
C ALA A 123 -11.86 -12.27 24.00
N LEU A 124 -10.81 -12.90 23.46
CA LEU A 124 -10.18 -12.45 22.22
C LEU A 124 -11.08 -12.65 21.00
N VAL A 125 -11.81 -13.77 20.91
CA VAL A 125 -12.84 -13.98 19.86
C VAL A 125 -13.91 -12.88 19.94
N ASN A 126 -14.43 -12.61 21.14
CA ASN A 126 -15.45 -11.58 21.37
C ASN A 126 -14.96 -10.22 20.90
N TYR A 127 -13.74 -9.86 21.28
CA TYR A 127 -13.16 -8.57 20.98
C TYR A 127 -12.88 -8.38 19.49
N ILE A 128 -12.27 -9.36 18.81
CA ILE A 128 -11.99 -9.25 17.37
C ILE A 128 -13.29 -9.21 16.57
N THR A 129 -14.25 -10.09 16.86
CA THR A 129 -15.54 -10.13 16.13
C THR A 129 -16.40 -8.88 16.39
N GLY A 130 -16.36 -8.34 17.60
CA GLY A 130 -16.99 -7.05 17.90
C GLY A 130 -16.34 -5.89 17.16
N THR A 131 -15.01 -5.85 17.12
CA THR A 131 -14.25 -4.81 16.38
C THR A 131 -14.51 -4.91 14.88
N LEU A 132 -14.56 -6.13 14.33
CA LEU A 132 -14.97 -6.38 12.94
C LEU A 132 -16.38 -5.86 12.67
N ALA A 133 -17.36 -6.11 13.56
CA ALA A 133 -18.71 -5.56 13.40
C ALA A 133 -18.68 -4.02 13.35
N GLN A 134 -17.89 -3.39 14.22
CA GLN A 134 -17.74 -1.94 14.25
C GLN A 134 -17.11 -1.36 12.98
N VAL A 135 -16.14 -2.04 12.37
CA VAL A 135 -15.53 -1.59 11.11
C VAL A 135 -16.46 -1.87 9.93
N LEU A 136 -17.02 -3.08 9.83
CA LEU A 136 -17.84 -3.49 8.68
C LEU A 136 -19.13 -2.69 8.57
N LEU A 137 -19.81 -2.40 9.69
CA LEU A 137 -21.05 -1.62 9.67
C LEU A 137 -20.84 -0.12 9.49
N ARG A 138 -19.60 0.38 9.63
CA ARG A 138 -19.22 1.75 9.23
C ARG A 138 -18.76 1.83 7.78
N ALA A 139 -18.52 0.70 7.12
CA ALA A 139 -18.02 0.68 5.76
C ALA A 139 -19.12 0.93 4.73
N MET A 140 -20.31 0.40 5.01
CA MET A 140 -21.44 0.40 4.10
C MET A 140 -22.75 0.58 4.87
N ASP A 141 -23.68 1.31 4.28
CA ASP A 141 -25.05 1.48 4.75
C ASP A 141 -26.00 0.56 3.99
N GLY A 142 -26.89 -0.10 4.72
CA GLY A 142 -28.05 -0.79 4.17
C GLY A 142 -28.47 -2.01 4.99
N GLU A 143 -29.77 -2.15 5.24
CA GLU A 143 -30.33 -3.23 6.06
C GLU A 143 -29.84 -4.63 5.64
N PHE A 144 -29.69 -4.84 4.33
CA PHE A 144 -29.19 -6.09 3.78
C PHE A 144 -27.74 -6.38 4.16
N TRP A 145 -26.88 -5.35 4.13
CA TRP A 145 -25.50 -5.46 4.55
C TRP A 145 -25.42 -5.73 6.05
N ASP A 146 -26.15 -4.94 6.85
CA ASP A 146 -26.11 -5.01 8.30
C ASP A 146 -26.52 -6.41 8.81
N GLN A 147 -27.63 -6.93 8.29
CA GLN A 147 -28.14 -8.25 8.65
C GLN A 147 -27.12 -9.35 8.30
N ASN A 148 -26.58 -9.35 7.08
CA ASN A 148 -25.67 -10.42 6.66
C ASN A 148 -24.31 -10.34 7.37
N VAL A 149 -23.78 -9.14 7.64
CA VAL A 149 -22.56 -8.96 8.45
C VAL A 149 -22.75 -9.54 9.85
N ILE A 150 -23.82 -9.16 10.55
CA ILE A 150 -24.09 -9.64 11.91
C ILE A 150 -24.30 -11.16 11.92
N ILE A 151 -25.10 -11.70 10.99
CA ILE A 151 -25.35 -13.14 10.90
C ILE A 151 -24.04 -13.91 10.67
N SER A 152 -23.21 -13.48 9.71
CA SER A 152 -21.96 -14.16 9.38
C SER A 152 -20.93 -14.06 10.51
N LEU A 153 -20.81 -12.90 11.17
CA LEU A 153 -19.94 -12.75 12.34
C LEU A 153 -20.41 -13.58 13.53
N ALA A 154 -21.72 -13.62 13.81
CA ALA A 154 -22.27 -14.41 14.90
C ALA A 154 -22.03 -15.91 14.71
N LYS A 155 -22.24 -16.41 13.49
CA LYS A 155 -21.96 -17.80 13.13
C LYS A 155 -20.48 -18.13 13.22
N LEU A 156 -19.61 -17.24 12.74
CA LEU A 156 -18.16 -17.40 12.84
C LEU A 156 -17.71 -17.41 14.30
N ALA A 157 -18.14 -16.44 15.11
CA ALA A 157 -17.81 -16.34 16.53
C ALA A 157 -18.20 -17.61 17.30
N ALA A 158 -19.45 -18.07 17.13
CA ALA A 158 -19.94 -19.30 17.75
C ALA A 158 -19.10 -20.51 17.33
N LYS A 159 -18.78 -20.63 16.04
CA LYS A 159 -17.97 -21.73 15.52
C LYS A 159 -16.54 -21.70 16.06
N LEU A 160 -15.88 -20.55 16.08
CA LEU A 160 -14.53 -20.39 16.62
C LEU A 160 -14.48 -20.78 18.10
N LYS A 161 -15.49 -20.40 18.89
CA LYS A 161 -15.57 -20.79 20.31
C LYS A 161 -15.71 -22.29 20.49
N VAL A 162 -16.53 -22.95 19.68
CA VAL A 162 -16.71 -24.41 19.75
C VAL A 162 -15.44 -25.15 19.30
N VAL A 163 -14.89 -24.78 18.13
CA VAL A 163 -13.71 -25.41 17.54
C VAL A 163 -12.46 -25.17 18.40
N GLY A 164 -12.33 -23.98 18.99
CA GLY A 164 -11.19 -23.60 19.83
C GLY A 164 -11.09 -24.35 21.16
N LEU A 165 -12.18 -24.92 21.67
CA LEU A 165 -12.15 -25.70 22.93
C LEU A 165 -11.24 -26.92 22.81
N ASP A 166 -11.33 -27.63 21.68
CA ASP A 166 -10.49 -28.79 21.37
C ASP A 166 -10.08 -28.74 19.88
N LEU A 167 -9.01 -27.97 19.62
CA LEU A 167 -8.47 -27.79 18.28
C LEU A 167 -8.00 -29.11 17.66
N THR A 168 -7.39 -30.00 18.45
CA THR A 168 -6.86 -31.27 17.94
C THR A 168 -7.98 -32.17 17.45
N LYS A 169 -9.03 -32.33 18.26
CA LYS A 169 -10.21 -33.10 17.85
C LYS A 169 -10.94 -32.45 16.68
N SER A 170 -11.10 -31.13 16.71
CA SER A 170 -11.80 -30.40 15.64
C SER A 170 -11.03 -30.47 14.32
N ALA A 171 -9.71 -30.33 14.33
CA ALA A 171 -8.85 -30.50 13.16
C ALA A 171 -8.94 -31.92 12.61
N ALA A 172 -8.90 -32.94 13.48
CA ALA A 172 -9.04 -34.34 13.06
C ALA A 172 -10.41 -34.61 12.38
N VAL A 173 -11.49 -34.08 12.94
CA VAL A 173 -12.83 -34.16 12.32
C VAL A 173 -12.85 -33.46 10.96
N CYS A 174 -12.33 -32.23 10.87
CA CYS A 174 -12.32 -31.45 9.65
C CYS A 174 -11.48 -32.13 8.54
N LEU A 175 -10.29 -32.63 8.87
CA LEU A 175 -9.43 -33.39 7.96
C LEU A 175 -10.05 -34.73 7.53
N ALA A 176 -10.73 -35.44 8.43
CA ALA A 176 -11.44 -36.67 8.08
C ALA A 176 -12.59 -36.41 7.10
N THR A 177 -13.35 -35.33 7.31
CA THR A 177 -14.41 -34.88 6.38
C THR A 177 -13.83 -34.52 5.02
N ALA A 178 -12.73 -33.76 4.99
CA ALA A 178 -12.01 -33.37 3.78
C ALA A 178 -11.53 -34.60 2.98
N GLY A 179 -10.84 -35.53 3.63
CA GLY A 179 -10.39 -36.77 2.99
C GLY A 179 -11.53 -37.66 2.50
N GLY A 180 -12.65 -37.69 3.25
CA GLY A 180 -13.87 -38.38 2.83
C GLY A 180 -14.49 -37.78 1.57
N TRP A 181 -14.49 -36.44 1.45
CA TRP A 181 -14.95 -35.74 0.25
C TRP A 181 -14.02 -35.98 -0.94
N GLU A 182 -12.69 -35.86 -0.76
CA GLU A 182 -11.71 -36.15 -1.82
C GLU A 182 -11.85 -37.59 -2.33
N GLY A 183 -12.05 -38.55 -1.42
CA GLY A 183 -12.29 -39.94 -1.76
C GLY A 183 -13.62 -40.19 -2.48
N ARG A 184 -14.69 -39.41 -2.19
CA ARG A 184 -15.94 -39.45 -2.97
C ARG A 184 -15.70 -38.89 -4.37
N LEU A 185 -15.07 -37.73 -4.48
CA LEU A 185 -14.80 -37.06 -5.74
C LEU A 185 -13.93 -37.91 -6.68
N ARG A 186 -12.87 -38.54 -6.14
CA ARG A 186 -11.99 -39.44 -6.91
C ARG A 186 -12.73 -40.66 -7.45
N ARG A 187 -13.72 -41.17 -6.71
CA ARG A 187 -14.60 -42.27 -7.17
C ARG A 187 -15.59 -41.81 -8.24
N THR A 188 -16.09 -40.58 -8.16
CA THR A 188 -17.03 -40.02 -9.14
C THR A 188 -16.35 -39.60 -10.44
N LEU A 189 -15.05 -39.24 -10.42
CA LEU A 189 -14.33 -38.69 -11.58
C LEU A 189 -13.31 -39.63 -12.23
N GLU A 190 -13.16 -40.88 -11.77
CA GLU A 190 -12.29 -41.94 -12.35
C GLU A 190 -10.88 -41.47 -12.82
N ARG A 191 -10.21 -40.54 -12.13
CA ARG A 191 -8.82 -40.15 -12.43
C ARG A 191 -8.10 -39.47 -11.27
N ASP A 192 -6.77 -39.62 -11.24
CA ASP A 192 -5.88 -38.98 -10.28
C ASP A 192 -5.75 -37.47 -10.55
N PHE A 193 -5.65 -36.69 -9.47
CA PHE A 193 -5.43 -35.24 -9.48
C PHE A 193 -4.16 -34.90 -10.31
N PRO A 194 -4.24 -34.13 -11.41
CA PRO A 194 -3.04 -33.58 -12.02
C PRO A 194 -2.60 -32.29 -11.32
N PRO A 195 -1.30 -31.95 -11.35
CA PRO A 195 -0.78 -30.68 -10.83
C PRO A 195 -1.28 -29.50 -11.68
N PRO A 196 -1.21 -28.26 -11.15
CA PRO A 196 -1.83 -27.09 -11.76
C PRO A 196 -1.07 -26.68 -13.02
N ASN A 197 -1.69 -26.81 -14.20
CA ASN A 197 -1.25 -26.06 -15.38
C ASN A 197 -2.17 -24.87 -15.59
N LYS A 198 -1.55 -23.68 -15.67
CA LYS A 198 -2.20 -22.42 -16.04
C LYS A 198 -2.64 -22.51 -17.50
N GLY A 199 -3.91 -22.21 -17.80
CA GLY A 199 -4.28 -21.68 -19.10
C GLY A 199 -5.38 -22.37 -19.91
N SER A 200 -6.06 -23.41 -19.42
CA SER A 200 -7.27 -23.89 -20.10
C SER A 200 -8.35 -24.35 -19.13
N GLU A 201 -9.56 -23.79 -19.32
CA GLU A 201 -10.79 -24.33 -18.73
C GLU A 201 -10.84 -25.83 -19.04
N SER A 202 -10.85 -26.62 -17.99
CA SER A 202 -10.76 -28.06 -18.13
C SER A 202 -12.14 -28.60 -18.51
N PRO A 203 -12.22 -29.73 -19.24
CA PRO A 203 -13.49 -30.44 -19.50
C PRO A 203 -14.31 -30.74 -18.24
N ARG A 204 -13.66 -30.66 -17.05
CA ARG A 204 -14.22 -30.79 -15.71
C ARG A 204 -15.15 -29.64 -15.35
N ASP A 205 -14.81 -28.40 -15.73
CA ASP A 205 -15.62 -27.21 -15.44
C ASP A 205 -16.98 -27.32 -16.15
N ARG A 206 -16.99 -27.86 -17.38
CA ARG A 206 -18.21 -28.12 -18.18
C ARG A 206 -19.07 -29.27 -17.65
N GLN A 207 -18.48 -30.31 -17.05
CA GLN A 207 -19.24 -31.43 -16.47
C GLN A 207 -19.84 -31.06 -15.11
N LEU A 208 -19.15 -30.22 -14.33
CA LEU A 208 -19.65 -29.67 -13.08
C LEU A 208 -20.80 -28.69 -13.33
N GLU A 209 -20.71 -27.87 -14.39
CA GLU A 209 -21.83 -27.06 -14.93
C GLU A 209 -23.03 -27.91 -15.37
N ALA A 210 -22.80 -29.08 -15.98
CA ALA A 210 -23.88 -29.96 -16.42
C ALA A 210 -24.65 -30.59 -15.25
N ALA A 211 -23.98 -30.90 -14.13
CA ALA A 211 -24.60 -31.38 -12.90
C ALA A 211 -25.42 -30.28 -12.16
N GLN A 212 -25.13 -29.01 -12.44
CA GLN A 212 -25.77 -27.84 -11.82
C GLN A 212 -27.08 -27.41 -12.47
N ARG A 213 -27.47 -28.02 -13.60
CA ARG A 213 -28.75 -27.73 -14.29
C ARG A 213 -30.00 -28.04 -13.45
N HIS A 214 -29.85 -28.55 -12.23
CA HIS A 214 -30.93 -28.83 -11.29
C HIS A 214 -31.00 -27.89 -10.07
N MET A 215 -30.08 -26.92 -9.90
CA MET A 215 -30.22 -25.93 -8.83
C MET A 215 -31.15 -24.79 -9.24
N GLY A 216 -32.20 -24.56 -8.44
CA GLY A 216 -33.07 -23.39 -8.58
C GLY A 216 -32.32 -22.06 -8.38
N HIS A 217 -32.93 -20.96 -8.80
CA HIS A 217 -32.40 -19.60 -8.64
C HIS A 217 -32.05 -19.26 -7.18
N GLU A 218 -32.85 -19.74 -6.23
CA GLU A 218 -32.66 -19.51 -4.79
C GLU A 218 -31.39 -20.15 -4.22
N GLY A 219 -31.03 -21.36 -4.68
CA GLY A 219 -29.79 -22.03 -4.26
C GLY A 219 -28.54 -21.30 -4.73
N HIS A 220 -28.56 -20.81 -5.98
CA HIS A 220 -27.47 -19.99 -6.52
C HIS A 220 -27.28 -18.69 -5.73
N GLN A 221 -28.37 -18.03 -5.37
CA GLN A 221 -28.34 -16.81 -4.58
C GLN A 221 -27.79 -17.07 -3.18
N TYR A 222 -28.21 -18.16 -2.52
CA TYR A 222 -27.70 -18.54 -1.21
C TYR A 222 -26.18 -18.72 -1.20
N PHE A 223 -25.62 -19.51 -2.13
CA PHE A 223 -24.18 -19.78 -2.11
C PHE A 223 -23.33 -18.57 -2.50
N ARG A 224 -23.84 -17.67 -3.35
CA ARG A 224 -23.18 -16.38 -3.60
C ARG A 224 -23.15 -15.51 -2.35
N LEU A 225 -24.23 -15.47 -1.56
CA LEU A 225 -24.25 -14.76 -0.29
C LEU A 225 -23.34 -15.41 0.76
N PHE A 226 -23.32 -16.74 0.77
CA PHE A 226 -22.41 -17.49 1.63
C PHE A 226 -20.95 -17.14 1.34
N ASP A 227 -20.53 -17.16 0.07
CA ASP A 227 -19.19 -16.75 -0.35
C ASP A 227 -18.90 -15.27 -0.05
N GLY A 228 -19.81 -14.37 -0.46
CA GLY A 228 -19.65 -12.93 -0.31
C GLY A 228 -19.56 -12.43 1.13
N PHE A 229 -20.19 -13.12 2.10
CA PHE A 229 -20.14 -12.73 3.51
C PHE A 229 -19.35 -13.71 4.38
N HIS A 230 -19.68 -15.00 4.39
CA HIS A 230 -19.09 -15.95 5.35
C HIS A 230 -17.62 -16.24 5.04
N GLN A 231 -17.26 -16.42 3.76
CA GLN A 231 -15.86 -16.62 3.39
C GLN A 231 -15.05 -15.34 3.56
N CYS A 232 -15.54 -14.21 3.04
CA CYS A 232 -14.85 -12.93 3.14
C CYS A 232 -14.59 -12.51 4.59
N ILE A 233 -15.57 -12.65 5.49
CA ILE A 233 -15.38 -12.34 6.92
C ILE A 233 -14.40 -13.32 7.59
N GLY A 234 -14.41 -14.59 7.20
CA GLY A 234 -13.40 -15.56 7.66
C GLY A 234 -11.97 -15.17 7.26
N VAL A 235 -11.79 -14.67 6.03
CA VAL A 235 -10.51 -14.16 5.54
C VAL A 235 -10.08 -12.89 6.29
N LEU A 236 -11.00 -11.95 6.53
CA LEU A 236 -10.73 -10.76 7.34
C LEU A 236 -10.29 -11.12 8.77
N MET A 237 -10.97 -12.08 9.41
CA MET A 237 -10.58 -12.62 10.72
C MET A 237 -9.17 -13.20 10.68
N LEU A 238 -8.85 -13.97 9.64
CA LEU A 238 -7.55 -14.60 9.47
C LEU A 238 -6.41 -13.57 9.38
N HIS A 239 -6.61 -12.47 8.65
CA HIS A 239 -5.61 -11.40 8.53
C HIS A 239 -5.32 -10.71 9.87
N VAL A 240 -6.36 -10.40 10.64
CA VAL A 240 -6.21 -9.82 11.99
C VAL A 240 -5.45 -10.79 12.90
N CYS A 241 -5.83 -12.07 12.91
CA CYS A 241 -5.16 -13.08 13.73
C CYS A 241 -3.70 -13.28 13.35
N ARG A 242 -3.35 -13.28 12.06
CA ARG A 242 -1.97 -13.37 11.59
C ARG A 242 -1.14 -12.16 12.00
N GLY A 243 -1.71 -10.95 11.97
CA GLY A 243 -1.03 -9.74 12.44
C GLY A 243 -0.71 -9.74 13.96
N LEU A 244 -1.42 -10.53 14.75
CA LEU A 244 -1.15 -10.72 16.19
C LEU A 244 -0.06 -11.77 16.48
N MET A 245 0.34 -12.57 15.50
CA MET A 245 1.40 -13.56 15.67
C MET A 245 2.77 -12.88 15.66
N SER A 246 3.73 -13.49 16.36
CA SER A 246 5.15 -13.22 16.11
C SER A 246 5.59 -14.05 14.91
N ASP A 247 6.33 -13.44 14.00
CA ASP A 247 6.86 -14.16 12.84
C ASP A 247 8.02 -15.07 13.28
N PRO A 248 7.91 -16.41 13.19
CA PRO A 248 8.96 -17.33 13.59
C PRO A 248 10.23 -17.18 12.73
N ASP A 249 10.09 -16.63 11.53
CA ASP A 249 11.19 -16.41 10.60
C ASP A 249 12.00 -15.16 10.92
N THR A 250 11.48 -14.29 11.79
CA THR A 250 12.25 -13.17 12.31
C THR A 250 13.12 -13.65 13.47
N THR A 251 14.40 -13.28 13.45
CA THR A 251 15.33 -13.53 14.57
C THR A 251 15.02 -12.66 15.79
N ALA A 252 14.06 -11.73 15.67
CA ALA A 252 13.65 -10.82 16.72
C ALA A 252 12.82 -11.52 17.79
N ALA A 253 12.93 -11.06 19.04
CA ALA A 253 12.05 -11.49 20.11
C ALA A 253 10.60 -11.09 19.81
N ALA A 254 9.61 -11.83 20.33
CA ALA A 254 8.19 -11.58 20.07
C ALA A 254 7.72 -10.18 20.49
N ASP A 255 8.41 -9.59 21.46
CA ASP A 255 8.20 -8.24 21.96
C ASP A 255 9.14 -7.20 21.34
N ALA A 256 10.01 -7.52 20.38
CA ALA A 256 10.94 -6.57 19.77
C ALA A 256 10.49 -6.20 18.35
N PHE A 257 9.52 -5.28 18.22
CA PHE A 257 9.02 -4.85 16.91
C PHE A 257 8.55 -3.39 16.87
N GLU A 258 8.52 -2.86 15.65
CA GLU A 258 7.82 -1.64 15.28
C GLU A 258 6.87 -1.95 14.12
N ALA A 259 5.60 -1.61 14.29
CA ALA A 259 4.62 -1.60 13.23
C ALA A 259 4.16 -0.16 12.98
N SER A 260 3.99 0.22 11.72
CA SER A 260 3.58 1.57 11.36
C SER A 260 2.69 1.61 10.12
N SER A 261 1.87 2.65 10.04
CA SER A 261 1.05 2.94 8.87
C SER A 261 1.02 4.44 8.64
N ILE A 262 1.23 4.87 7.39
CA ILE A 262 1.16 6.26 6.96
C ILE A 262 0.25 6.36 5.74
N ILE A 263 -0.81 7.15 5.85
CA ILE A 263 -1.68 7.60 4.77
C ILE A 263 -1.32 9.06 4.47
N TYR A 264 -0.81 9.32 3.25
CA TYR A 264 -0.27 10.61 2.85
C TYR A 264 -0.82 11.08 1.50
N ASP A 265 -0.69 12.39 1.24
CA ASP A 265 -1.05 12.98 -0.05
C ASP A 265 0.06 12.78 -1.09
N THR A 266 -0.28 12.27 -2.27
CA THR A 266 0.71 12.09 -3.34
C THR A 266 0.94 13.37 -4.13
N GLY A 267 0.11 14.41 -3.94
CA GLY A 267 0.11 15.64 -4.71
C GLY A 267 -0.42 15.48 -6.15
N PHE A 268 -0.77 14.25 -6.53
CA PHE A 268 -1.11 13.91 -7.90
C PHE A 268 -2.62 13.75 -8.05
N ARG A 269 -3.30 14.72 -8.69
CA ARG A 269 -4.76 14.70 -8.89
C ARG A 269 -5.55 14.36 -7.61
N GLN A 270 -5.10 14.87 -6.45
CA GLN A 270 -5.67 14.59 -5.11
C GLN A 270 -5.74 13.10 -4.73
N GLN A 271 -4.88 12.26 -5.30
CA GLN A 271 -4.76 10.86 -4.91
C GLN A 271 -3.95 10.74 -3.61
N ARG A 272 -4.40 9.83 -2.74
CA ARG A 272 -3.66 9.45 -1.53
C ARG A 272 -2.92 8.13 -1.79
N ALA A 273 -1.94 7.86 -0.95
CA ALA A 273 -1.26 6.59 -0.88
C ALA A 273 -1.11 6.18 0.58
N MET A 274 -1.01 4.88 0.79
CA MET A 274 -0.74 4.29 2.08
C MET A 274 0.55 3.47 2.00
N LEU A 275 1.42 3.62 3.00
CA LEU A 275 2.63 2.84 3.19
C LEU A 275 2.66 2.33 4.63
N CYS A 276 2.97 1.05 4.80
CA CYS A 276 2.85 0.34 6.06
C CYS A 276 4.06 -0.57 6.29
N GLN A 277 4.43 -0.71 7.56
CA GLN A 277 5.34 -1.72 8.05
C GLN A 277 4.58 -2.59 9.05
N GLU A 278 4.43 -3.86 8.74
CA GLU A 278 3.73 -4.81 9.60
C GLU A 278 4.64 -5.32 10.71
N ARG A 279 4.04 -5.92 11.75
CA ARG A 279 4.78 -6.55 12.85
C ARG A 279 5.72 -7.67 12.39
N SER A 280 5.38 -8.34 11.29
CA SER A 280 6.22 -9.36 10.65
C SER A 280 7.53 -8.78 10.07
N GLY A 281 7.61 -7.45 9.90
CA GLY A 281 8.67 -6.78 9.15
C GLY A 281 8.34 -6.61 7.66
N ALA A 282 7.17 -7.08 7.20
CA ALA A 282 6.72 -6.81 5.84
C ALA A 282 6.52 -5.30 5.62
N ILE A 283 6.94 -4.80 4.46
CA ILE A 283 6.67 -3.43 4.03
C ILE A 283 5.73 -3.46 2.84
N CYS A 284 4.60 -2.80 2.96
CA CYS A 284 3.51 -2.90 2.00
C CYS A 284 2.79 -1.56 1.81
N GLY A 285 2.03 -1.41 0.74
CA GLY A 285 1.31 -0.19 0.46
C GLY A 285 0.35 -0.28 -0.72
N SER A 286 -0.41 0.80 -0.90
CA SER A 286 -1.42 0.90 -1.96
C SER A 286 -1.77 2.35 -2.30
N THR A 287 -2.20 2.56 -3.54
CA THR A 287 -2.88 3.79 -4.00
C THR A 287 -4.34 3.55 -4.40
N HIS A 288 -4.89 2.36 -4.18
CA HIS A 288 -6.25 2.02 -4.60
C HIS A 288 -7.29 2.72 -3.73
N HIS A 289 -8.23 3.42 -4.37
CA HIS A 289 -9.26 4.17 -3.65
C HIS A 289 -10.10 3.28 -2.71
N SER A 290 -10.46 2.06 -3.12
CA SER A 290 -11.24 1.15 -2.29
C SER A 290 -10.51 0.76 -1.01
N GLU A 291 -9.20 0.58 -1.08
CA GLU A 291 -8.39 0.16 0.07
C GLU A 291 -8.12 1.32 1.01
N LEU A 292 -7.84 2.50 0.45
CA LEU A 292 -7.70 3.73 1.24
C LEU A 292 -9.00 4.06 1.98
N HIS A 293 -10.16 3.84 1.35
CA HIS A 293 -11.45 4.01 2.00
C HIS A 293 -11.66 3.01 3.14
N SER A 294 -11.37 1.72 2.92
CA SER A 294 -11.38 0.70 3.97
C SER A 294 -10.45 1.08 5.14
N ALA A 295 -9.27 1.62 4.85
CA ALA A 295 -8.32 2.08 5.85
C ALA A 295 -8.84 3.31 6.61
N ASP A 296 -9.48 4.28 5.95
CA ASP A 296 -10.10 5.45 6.62
C ASP A 296 -11.12 5.01 7.69
N ILE A 297 -11.96 4.02 7.37
CA ILE A 297 -12.96 3.48 8.30
C ILE A 297 -12.29 2.82 9.51
N ALA A 298 -11.24 2.02 9.27
CA ALA A 298 -10.47 1.41 10.35
C ALA A 298 -9.77 2.47 11.22
N VAL A 299 -9.26 3.55 10.61
CA VAL A 299 -8.66 4.68 11.32
C VAL A 299 -9.66 5.31 12.29
N GLU A 300 -10.91 5.53 11.90
CA GLU A 300 -11.93 6.08 12.82
C GLU A 300 -12.13 5.21 14.07
N VAL A 301 -12.25 3.89 13.88
CA VAL A 301 -12.42 2.94 14.99
C VAL A 301 -11.18 2.95 15.89
N VAL A 302 -9.98 2.89 15.31
CA VAL A 302 -8.71 2.99 16.06
C VAL A 302 -8.62 4.28 16.86
N MET A 303 -8.99 5.39 16.24
CA MET A 303 -8.95 6.72 16.88
C MET A 303 -9.83 6.80 18.12
N GLN A 304 -11.03 6.21 18.07
CA GLN A 304 -11.94 6.16 19.21
C GLN A 304 -11.38 5.28 20.34
N VAL A 305 -10.81 4.12 19.99
CA VAL A 305 -10.17 3.22 20.95
C VAL A 305 -8.96 3.85 21.62
N LEU A 306 -8.05 4.46 20.84
CA LEU A 306 -6.84 5.10 21.37
C LEU A 306 -7.15 6.34 22.21
N ALA A 307 -8.20 7.10 21.88
CA ALA A 307 -8.64 8.22 22.70
C ALA A 307 -9.08 7.76 24.11
N LYS A 308 -9.80 6.64 24.19
CA LYS A 308 -10.21 6.02 25.46
C LYS A 308 -9.02 5.49 26.25
N LEU A 309 -8.15 4.71 25.60
CA LEU A 309 -6.95 4.15 26.26
C LEU A 309 -6.04 5.25 26.83
N ARG A 310 -5.90 6.37 26.10
CA ARG A 310 -5.14 7.52 26.59
C ARG A 310 -5.78 8.20 27.79
N ALA A 311 -7.10 8.29 27.84
CA ALA A 311 -7.80 8.83 29.01
C ALA A 311 -7.60 7.96 30.26
N GLU A 312 -7.47 6.64 30.08
CA GLU A 312 -7.29 5.67 31.16
C GLU A 312 -5.82 5.54 31.63
N HIS A 313 -4.86 5.51 30.70
CA HIS A 313 -3.46 5.18 30.99
C HIS A 313 -2.51 6.39 30.94
N GLY A 314 -2.98 7.54 30.45
CA GLY A 314 -2.19 8.76 30.33
C GLY A 314 -1.13 8.72 29.23
N ALA A 315 -0.34 9.80 29.15
CA ALA A 315 0.71 9.99 28.14
C ALA A 315 2.14 9.85 28.72
N THR A 316 2.27 9.55 30.01
CA THR A 316 3.56 9.51 30.71
C THR A 316 4.27 8.18 30.49
N LYS A 317 5.56 8.24 30.12
CA LYS A 317 6.39 7.05 29.94
C LYS A 317 6.62 6.37 31.30
N PRO A 318 6.40 5.04 31.42
CA PRO A 318 6.69 4.32 32.66
C PRO A 318 8.21 4.21 32.91
N ALA A 319 8.63 4.42 34.15
CA ALA A 319 10.05 4.60 34.51
C ALA A 319 10.91 3.32 34.52
N SER A 320 10.31 2.13 34.67
CA SER A 320 11.05 0.87 34.86
C SER A 320 10.36 -0.39 34.33
N ALA A 321 9.20 -0.28 33.70
CA ALA A 321 8.44 -1.42 33.19
C ALA A 321 8.61 -1.55 31.67
N SER A 322 8.57 -2.79 31.15
CA SER A 322 8.35 -3.02 29.73
C SER A 322 7.02 -2.39 29.31
N TYR A 323 6.99 -1.78 28.14
CA TYR A 323 5.81 -1.08 27.66
C TYR A 323 5.68 -1.15 26.15
N THR A 324 4.48 -0.92 25.68
CA THR A 324 4.18 -0.68 24.26
C THR A 324 3.68 0.74 24.11
N ALA A 325 4.40 1.52 23.31
CA ALA A 325 4.03 2.88 22.98
C ALA A 325 3.21 2.88 21.69
N VAL A 326 2.08 3.57 21.70
CA VAL A 326 1.28 3.85 20.51
C VAL A 326 1.31 5.35 20.28
N HIS A 327 1.81 5.76 19.12
CA HIS A 327 1.83 7.14 18.66
C HIS A 327 0.94 7.28 17.45
N TRP A 328 0.16 8.36 17.39
CA TRP A 328 -0.67 8.64 16.22
C TRP A 328 -0.83 10.12 15.99
N LYS A 329 -0.91 10.49 14.71
CA LYS A 329 -1.18 11.85 14.26
C LYS A 329 -2.10 11.79 13.06
N TRP A 330 -3.10 12.67 13.02
CA TRP A 330 -4.04 12.73 11.92
C TRP A 330 -4.42 14.16 11.58
N THR A 331 -4.78 14.37 10.32
CA THR A 331 -5.28 15.63 9.77
C THR A 331 -6.47 15.32 8.89
N GLU A 332 -7.61 15.94 9.18
CA GLU A 332 -8.82 15.78 8.39
C GLU A 332 -8.72 16.53 7.06
N ILE A 333 -9.16 15.89 5.98
CA ILE A 333 -9.31 16.54 4.68
C ILE A 333 -10.77 16.97 4.58
N LEU A 334 -10.99 18.28 4.66
CA LEU A 334 -12.32 18.86 4.60
C LEU A 334 -12.87 18.75 3.17
N PRO A 335 -14.15 18.37 3.01
CA PRO A 335 -14.80 18.42 1.71
C PRO A 335 -14.78 19.85 1.19
N LEU A 336 -14.63 19.97 -0.12
CA LEU A 336 -14.77 21.26 -0.80
C LEU A 336 -16.25 21.57 -0.89
N GLU A 337 -16.66 22.69 -0.29
CA GLU A 337 -17.99 23.25 -0.48
C GLU A 337 -18.19 23.48 -1.98
N ASP A 338 -19.14 22.75 -2.57
CA ASP A 338 -19.62 23.04 -3.92
C ASP A 338 -20.32 24.39 -3.86
N ASP A 339 -19.61 25.47 -4.16
CA ASP A 339 -20.23 26.76 -4.48
C ASP A 339 -21.19 26.49 -5.64
N GLY A 340 -22.50 26.52 -5.36
CA GLY A 340 -23.62 26.03 -6.18
C GLY A 340 -23.82 26.65 -7.56
N SER A 341 -22.77 26.72 -8.38
CA SER A 341 -22.80 27.14 -9.78
C SER A 341 -22.74 25.91 -10.67
N ALA A 342 -23.89 25.28 -10.84
CA ALA A 342 -24.15 24.34 -11.92
C ALA A 342 -23.99 25.06 -13.27
N SER A 343 -22.77 25.09 -13.81
CA SER A 343 -22.51 25.41 -15.22
C SER A 343 -21.96 24.17 -15.91
N SER A 344 -22.84 23.46 -16.59
CA SER A 344 -22.52 22.40 -17.54
C SER A 344 -21.66 22.93 -18.68
N ALA A 345 -20.36 22.68 -18.64
CA ALA A 345 -19.48 22.72 -19.80
C ALA A 345 -18.28 21.78 -19.54
N SER A 346 -18.02 20.90 -20.49
CA SER A 346 -17.03 19.80 -20.49
C SER A 346 -15.57 20.28 -20.55
N SER A 347 -15.18 21.15 -19.63
CA SER A 347 -13.78 21.45 -19.32
C SER A 347 -13.47 20.79 -17.98
N MET A 348 -12.35 20.06 -17.89
CA MET A 348 -11.77 19.60 -16.62
C MET A 348 -11.55 20.82 -15.71
N LYS A 349 -12.57 21.23 -14.96
CA LYS A 349 -12.42 22.22 -13.88
C LYS A 349 -11.50 21.58 -12.84
N GLU A 350 -10.46 22.33 -12.48
CA GLU A 350 -9.44 21.94 -11.50
C GLU A 350 -10.11 21.42 -10.22
N PRO A 351 -9.60 20.33 -9.62
CA PRO A 351 -10.03 19.96 -8.29
C PRO A 351 -9.38 20.96 -7.31
N PRO A 352 -10.16 21.76 -6.57
CA PRO A 352 -9.64 22.85 -5.75
C PRO A 352 -8.66 22.37 -4.66
N PRO A 353 -7.79 23.24 -4.10
CA PRO A 353 -6.77 22.81 -3.14
C PRO A 353 -7.38 22.10 -1.93
N ILE A 354 -6.71 21.04 -1.47
CA ILE A 354 -7.12 20.24 -0.30
C ILE A 354 -7.19 21.18 0.92
N ARG A 355 -8.39 21.40 1.46
CA ARG A 355 -8.56 22.10 2.74
C ARG A 355 -8.23 21.14 3.87
N LEU A 356 -7.19 21.44 4.63
CA LEU A 356 -6.70 20.60 5.72
C LEU A 356 -7.18 21.16 7.07
N GLY A 357 -7.90 20.35 7.84
CA GLY A 357 -8.38 20.67 9.18
C GLY A 357 -7.26 20.73 10.23
N THR A 358 -7.62 20.76 11.51
CA THR A 358 -6.65 20.75 12.62
C THR A 358 -5.88 19.45 12.67
N SER A 359 -4.56 19.51 12.82
CA SER A 359 -3.77 18.32 13.11
C SER A 359 -3.71 18.07 14.60
N ARG A 360 -3.68 16.81 15.02
CA ARG A 360 -3.55 16.42 16.43
C ARG A 360 -2.55 15.27 16.53
N ALA A 361 -1.50 15.46 17.32
CA ALA A 361 -0.54 14.40 17.65
C ALA A 361 -0.81 13.89 19.06
N ARG A 362 -0.81 12.57 19.25
CA ARG A 362 -1.05 11.93 20.54
C ARG A 362 -0.18 10.70 20.72
N ARG A 363 0.03 10.34 21.99
CA ARG A 363 0.75 9.15 22.43
C ARG A 363 0.08 8.51 23.65
N VAL A 364 0.28 7.21 23.81
CA VAL A 364 -0.10 6.45 25.02
C VAL A 364 0.94 5.35 25.27
N TYR A 365 1.23 5.07 26.53
CA TYR A 365 2.13 3.99 26.95
C TYR A 365 1.31 2.92 27.67
N LEU A 366 1.46 1.67 27.24
CA LEU A 366 0.66 0.55 27.72
C LEU A 366 1.58 -0.49 28.37
N SER A 367 1.39 -0.78 29.65
CA SER A 367 2.22 -1.71 30.42
C SER A 367 1.64 -3.13 30.54
N SER A 368 0.35 -3.31 30.24
CA SER A 368 -0.34 -4.61 30.28
C SER A 368 -0.76 -5.07 28.90
N MET A 369 -0.82 -6.38 28.66
CA MET A 369 -1.25 -6.94 27.38
C MET A 369 -2.71 -6.67 27.06
N LYS A 370 -3.57 -6.48 28.07
CA LYS A 370 -4.99 -6.19 27.84
C LYS A 370 -5.18 -4.90 27.01
N PRO A 371 -4.71 -3.72 27.44
CA PRO A 371 -4.81 -2.50 26.63
C PRO A 371 -3.97 -2.57 25.35
N VAL A 372 -2.85 -3.31 25.34
CA VAL A 372 -2.05 -3.52 24.12
C VAL A 372 -2.85 -4.26 23.05
N ILE A 373 -3.56 -5.34 23.40
CA ILE A 373 -4.44 -6.07 22.47
C ILE A 373 -5.57 -5.16 22.01
N THR A 374 -6.13 -4.36 22.94
CA THR A 374 -7.16 -3.36 22.62
C THR A 374 -6.68 -2.34 21.59
N ALA A 375 -5.43 -1.89 21.64
CA ALA A 375 -4.87 -1.00 20.63
C ALA A 375 -4.51 -1.73 19.32
N LEU A 376 -3.93 -2.93 19.41
CA LEU A 376 -3.37 -3.66 18.26
C LEU A 376 -4.43 -4.18 17.30
N VAL A 377 -5.52 -4.78 17.79
CA VAL A 377 -6.54 -5.40 16.92
C VAL A 377 -7.12 -4.42 15.89
N PRO A 378 -7.63 -3.24 16.27
CA PRO A 378 -8.14 -2.29 15.28
C PRO A 378 -6.99 -1.68 14.45
N PHE A 379 -5.78 -1.51 15.01
CA PHE A 379 -4.62 -1.02 14.24
C PHE A 379 -4.26 -1.95 13.07
N LEU A 380 -4.33 -3.27 13.29
CA LEU A 380 -4.09 -4.28 12.25
C LEU A 380 -5.12 -4.25 11.10
N MET A 381 -6.24 -3.54 11.28
CA MET A 381 -7.25 -3.34 10.24
C MET A 381 -6.96 -2.12 9.34
N ILE A 382 -6.04 -1.23 9.74
CA ILE A 382 -5.63 -0.07 8.92
C ILE A 382 -4.77 -0.51 7.73
N CYS A 383 -3.92 -1.53 7.94
CA CYS A 383 -2.86 -1.89 7.01
C CYS A 383 -2.87 -3.37 6.62
N GLY A 384 -1.94 -3.75 5.75
CA GLY A 384 -1.79 -5.10 5.24
C GLY A 384 -2.90 -5.48 4.25
N ASP A 385 -3.16 -6.78 4.13
CA ASP A 385 -4.16 -7.30 3.20
C ASP A 385 -5.61 -7.00 3.64
N PHE A 386 -5.85 -6.61 4.90
CA PHE A 386 -7.20 -6.39 5.43
C PHE A 386 -8.00 -5.36 4.62
N PRO A 387 -7.51 -4.12 4.37
CA PRO A 387 -8.19 -3.15 3.51
C PRO A 387 -8.50 -3.67 2.10
N SER A 388 -7.61 -4.48 1.52
CA SER A 388 -7.76 -5.07 0.19
C SER A 388 -8.89 -6.11 0.14
N GLN A 389 -8.94 -6.97 1.17
CA GLN A 389 -10.00 -7.97 1.30
C GLN A 389 -11.35 -7.32 1.61
N LEU A 390 -11.38 -6.29 2.45
CA LEU A 390 -12.60 -5.53 2.72
C LEU A 390 -13.12 -4.84 1.45
N GLY A 391 -12.22 -4.19 0.68
CA GLY A 391 -12.59 -3.59 -0.60
C GLY A 391 -13.14 -4.62 -1.60
N SER A 392 -12.59 -5.84 -1.60
CA SER A 392 -13.07 -6.93 -2.45
C SER A 392 -14.42 -7.48 -1.99
N MET A 393 -14.64 -7.63 -0.68
CA MET A 393 -15.93 -8.01 -0.09
C MET A 393 -17.02 -6.98 -0.43
N ILE A 394 -16.74 -5.68 -0.25
CA ILE A 394 -17.67 -4.60 -0.60
C ILE A 394 -18.04 -4.65 -2.08
N HIS A 395 -17.05 -4.87 -2.95
CA HIS A 395 -17.30 -5.00 -4.38
C HIS A 395 -18.23 -6.19 -4.66
N ILE A 396 -17.89 -7.39 -4.18
CA ILE A 396 -18.66 -8.62 -4.43
C ILE A 396 -20.11 -8.50 -3.92
N THR A 397 -20.29 -8.02 -2.69
CA THR A 397 -21.61 -7.92 -2.05
C THR A 397 -22.53 -6.90 -2.74
N LYS A 398 -22.00 -5.79 -3.27
CA LYS A 398 -22.78 -4.86 -4.11
C LYS A 398 -23.39 -5.53 -5.35
N PHE A 399 -22.70 -6.50 -5.96
CA PHE A 399 -23.24 -7.24 -7.10
C PHE A 399 -24.29 -8.28 -6.74
N ILE A 400 -24.30 -8.77 -5.50
CA ILE A 400 -25.20 -9.85 -5.06
C ILE A 400 -26.44 -9.28 -4.33
N ALA A 401 -26.40 -8.02 -3.91
CA ALA A 401 -27.51 -7.35 -3.25
C ALA A 401 -28.82 -7.42 -4.08
N PRO A 402 -29.97 -7.79 -3.48
CA PRO A 402 -31.23 -7.85 -4.18
C PRO A 402 -31.68 -6.48 -4.73
N PRO A 403 -32.38 -6.45 -5.88
CA PRO A 403 -32.99 -5.21 -6.37
C PRO A 403 -33.98 -4.68 -5.31
N GLY A 404 -33.81 -3.42 -4.91
CA GLY A 404 -34.62 -2.79 -3.85
C GLY A 404 -33.98 -2.77 -2.46
N LYS A 405 -32.84 -3.45 -2.26
CA LYS A 405 -32.03 -3.35 -1.03
C LYS A 405 -30.59 -2.91 -1.36
N PRO A 406 -30.40 -1.67 -1.84
CA PRO A 406 -29.09 -1.19 -2.27
C PRO A 406 -28.13 -1.11 -1.08
N ILE A 407 -26.87 -1.47 -1.32
CA ILE A 407 -25.78 -1.27 -0.37
C ILE A 407 -25.03 -0.01 -0.79
N MET A 408 -25.09 1.03 0.03
CA MET A 408 -24.49 2.34 -0.24
C MET A 408 -23.21 2.50 0.57
N SER A 409 -22.19 3.14 0.00
CA SER A 409 -20.99 3.44 0.77
C SER A 409 -21.28 4.61 1.70
N CYS A 410 -20.89 4.52 2.97
CA CYS A 410 -21.03 5.60 3.94
C CYS A 410 -20.25 6.85 3.50
N GLU A 411 -20.59 8.02 4.04
CA GLU A 411 -19.89 9.28 3.74
C GLU A 411 -18.37 9.14 3.97
N LYS A 412 -17.60 9.69 3.04
CA LYS A 412 -16.15 9.50 2.99
C LYS A 412 -15.46 10.51 3.90
N THR A 413 -15.18 10.14 5.14
CA THR A 413 -14.15 10.85 5.91
C THR A 413 -12.80 10.57 5.24
N ARG A 414 -12.12 11.62 4.78
CA ARG A 414 -10.79 11.50 4.16
C ARG A 414 -9.77 12.02 5.16
N LEU A 415 -8.82 11.17 5.53
CA LEU A 415 -7.80 11.52 6.51
C LEU A 415 -6.40 11.42 5.89
N LEU A 416 -5.50 12.28 6.35
CA LEU A 416 -4.07 12.00 6.39
C LEU A 416 -3.78 11.49 7.79
N ALA A 417 -3.09 10.37 7.92
CA ALA A 417 -2.88 9.75 9.22
C ALA A 417 -1.54 9.01 9.28
N SER A 418 -0.93 9.01 10.45
CA SER A 418 0.28 8.25 10.75
C SER A 418 0.10 7.58 12.10
N PHE A 419 0.36 6.28 12.14
CA PHE A 419 0.30 5.45 13.33
C PHE A 419 1.62 4.71 13.49
N MET A 420 2.08 4.60 14.74
CA MET A 420 3.26 3.85 15.13
C MET A 420 2.94 3.05 16.39
N VAL A 421 3.20 1.76 16.36
CA VAL A 421 3.19 0.89 17.54
C VAL A 421 4.61 0.36 17.72
N ARG A 422 5.24 0.70 18.86
CA ARG A 422 6.61 0.32 19.17
C ARG A 422 6.69 -0.23 20.57
N THR A 423 7.38 -1.35 20.73
CA THR A 423 7.66 -1.94 22.04
C THR A 423 8.95 -1.38 22.65
N SER A 424 9.07 -1.44 23.97
CA SER A 424 10.25 -0.92 24.68
C SER A 424 11.55 -1.70 24.40
N SER A 425 11.45 -2.96 23.97
CA SER A 425 12.61 -3.79 23.60
C SER A 425 12.98 -3.71 22.12
N TYR A 426 12.22 -2.97 21.31
CA TYR A 426 12.58 -2.73 19.91
C TYR A 426 13.75 -1.75 19.81
N HIS A 427 14.84 -2.22 19.19
CA HIS A 427 15.96 -1.39 18.79
C HIS A 427 16.11 -1.48 17.27
N PHE A 428 16.02 -0.33 16.60
CA PHE A 428 16.29 -0.26 15.17
C PHE A 428 17.80 -0.45 14.94
N ALA A 429 18.19 -1.67 14.57
CA ALA A 429 19.57 -2.03 14.23
C ALA A 429 19.92 -1.62 12.79
N GLY A 430 19.41 -0.49 12.32
CA GLY A 430 19.63 -0.02 10.97
C GLY A 430 20.92 0.77 10.82
N ASP A 431 21.52 0.65 9.65
CA ASP A 431 22.63 1.49 9.20
C ASP A 431 22.11 2.86 8.71
N ASP A 432 22.98 3.83 8.48
CA ASP A 432 22.63 5.18 8.00
C ASP A 432 21.89 5.19 6.65
N THR A 433 21.88 4.05 5.94
CA THR A 433 21.25 3.87 4.62
C THR A 433 19.76 3.47 4.69
N ILE A 434 19.24 3.11 5.88
CA ILE A 434 17.87 2.61 6.05
C ILE A 434 17.05 3.34 7.11
N THR A 435 15.74 3.39 6.88
CA THR A 435 14.75 3.95 7.80
C THR A 435 13.52 3.04 7.91
N THR A 436 12.78 3.12 9.01
CA THR A 436 11.45 2.50 9.10
C THR A 436 10.44 3.29 8.27
N VAL A 437 9.29 2.68 7.94
CA VAL A 437 8.19 3.37 7.24
C VAL A 437 7.78 4.64 7.98
N CYS A 438 7.68 4.54 9.30
CA CYS A 438 7.34 5.65 10.15
C CYS A 438 8.32 6.83 10.06
N ASN A 439 9.60 6.56 9.76
CA ASN A 439 10.68 7.55 9.64
C ASN A 439 10.96 7.99 8.20
N SER A 440 10.17 7.54 7.23
CA SER A 440 10.30 7.98 5.84
C SER A 440 10.02 9.48 5.71
N THR A 441 11.04 10.26 5.35
CA THR A 441 10.95 11.73 5.22
C THR A 441 9.86 12.14 4.23
N THR A 442 9.82 11.52 3.05
CA THR A 442 8.81 11.82 2.03
C THR A 442 7.39 11.53 2.54
N ALA A 443 7.17 10.38 3.17
CA ALA A 443 5.84 10.00 3.65
C ALA A 443 5.40 10.87 4.85
N GLN A 444 6.32 11.16 5.77
CA GLN A 444 6.10 12.04 6.92
C GLN A 444 5.70 13.45 6.49
N GLU A 445 6.49 14.09 5.62
CA GLU A 445 6.22 15.45 5.16
C GLU A 445 4.86 15.55 4.45
N ARG A 446 4.52 14.52 3.66
CA ARG A 446 3.25 14.45 2.93
C ARG A 446 2.06 14.00 3.76
N ALA A 447 2.30 13.39 4.92
CA ALA A 447 1.29 13.12 5.94
C ALA A 447 1.17 14.26 6.97
N LEU A 448 1.99 15.31 6.85
CA LEU A 448 2.14 16.39 7.82
C LEU A 448 2.55 15.88 9.20
N THR A 449 3.43 14.89 9.25
CA THR A 449 3.90 14.29 10.50
C THR A 449 5.41 14.50 10.65
N LYS A 450 5.83 14.69 11.91
CA LYS A 450 7.24 14.69 12.30
C LYS A 450 7.32 13.89 13.59
N TRP A 451 7.95 12.73 13.51
CA TRP A 451 8.26 11.96 14.71
C TRP A 451 9.63 12.41 15.24
N PRO A 452 9.81 12.52 16.56
CA PRO A 452 11.14 12.77 17.10
C PRO A 452 12.06 11.65 16.63
N ALA A 453 13.15 12.01 15.95
CA ALA A 453 14.17 11.06 15.57
C ALA A 453 14.70 10.43 16.86
N SER A 454 14.38 9.16 17.09
CA SER A 454 14.87 8.40 18.23
C SER A 454 16.34 8.08 18.01
N ARG A 455 17.20 9.10 18.06
CA ARG A 455 18.65 8.93 18.19
C ARG A 455 18.96 8.63 19.64
N ASP A 456 18.57 7.44 20.11
CA ASP A 456 19.33 6.78 21.18
C ASP A 456 20.64 6.29 20.52
N THR A 457 21.52 7.25 20.23
CA THR A 457 22.88 6.92 19.79
C THR A 457 23.58 6.29 21.00
N PRO A 458 24.20 5.11 20.87
CA PRO A 458 25.00 4.60 21.97
C PRO A 458 26.10 5.62 22.23
N VAL A 459 26.12 6.18 23.44
CA VAL A 459 27.22 6.99 23.94
C VAL A 459 28.48 6.16 23.71
N ARG A 460 29.26 6.59 22.72
CA ARG A 460 30.57 6.03 22.42
C ARG A 460 31.33 6.09 23.74
N ARG A 461 31.65 4.93 24.31
CA ARG A 461 32.41 4.79 25.55
C ARG A 461 33.84 5.29 25.26
N GLY A 462 33.99 6.61 25.24
CA GLY A 462 35.26 7.30 25.22
C GLY A 462 35.81 7.24 26.62
N ASP A 463 36.92 6.52 26.75
CA ASP A 463 37.82 6.63 27.89
C ASP A 463 38.18 8.11 28.12
N GLY A 464 38.06 8.57 29.37
CA GLY A 464 38.73 9.79 29.84
C GLY A 464 37.85 11.01 30.13
N GLY A 465 37.41 11.12 31.39
CA GLY A 465 37.54 12.33 32.23
C GLY A 465 36.87 13.64 31.82
N GLY A 466 35.86 14.05 32.61
CA GLY A 466 35.47 15.46 32.74
C GLY A 466 33.97 15.66 32.91
N GLY A 467 33.52 15.96 34.13
CA GLY A 467 32.11 16.16 34.44
C GLY A 467 31.50 17.39 33.76
N ALA A 468 30.43 17.17 33.03
CA ALA A 468 29.34 18.12 32.83
C ALA A 468 28.06 17.29 32.68
N GLN A 469 27.31 17.22 33.78
CA GLN A 469 26.00 16.58 33.83
C GLN A 469 25.01 17.53 33.15
N GLU A 470 24.96 17.49 31.82
CA GLU A 470 23.83 18.05 31.08
C GLU A 470 22.61 17.20 31.40
N ALA A 471 21.77 17.74 32.27
CA ALA A 471 20.43 17.23 32.50
C ALA A 471 19.70 17.22 31.16
N VAL A 472 19.51 16.03 30.60
CA VAL A 472 18.59 15.79 29.49
C VAL A 472 17.20 16.15 30.01
N SER A 473 16.79 17.38 29.76
CA SER A 473 15.41 17.80 29.87
C SER A 473 14.62 17.00 28.85
N ASP A 474 13.94 15.96 29.33
CA ASP A 474 12.91 15.24 28.61
C ASP A 474 11.92 16.29 28.06
N GLY A 475 11.93 16.45 26.74
CA GLY A 475 11.29 17.57 26.06
C GLY A 475 9.80 17.61 26.35
N GLY A 476 9.33 18.78 26.80
CA GLY A 476 7.91 19.08 26.98
C GLY A 476 7.09 18.72 25.74
N ASP A 477 5.88 18.25 26.00
CA ASP A 477 4.91 17.69 25.05
C ASP A 477 4.82 18.48 23.73
N ALA A 478 5.42 17.92 22.68
CA ALA A 478 5.26 18.34 21.28
C ALA A 478 3.88 17.95 20.71
N GLU A 479 2.83 18.02 21.53
CA GLU A 479 1.48 17.59 21.14
C GLU A 479 0.79 18.60 20.21
N ASP A 480 1.27 19.85 20.21
CA ASP A 480 0.84 20.95 19.32
C ASP A 480 2.05 21.57 18.58
N ALA A 481 2.91 20.73 17.98
CA ALA A 481 3.95 21.25 17.10
C ALA A 481 3.33 22.03 15.93
N ASP A 482 3.81 23.26 15.68
CA ASP A 482 3.31 24.08 14.57
C ASP A 482 3.59 23.36 13.24
N ASP A 483 2.50 22.96 12.57
CA ASP A 483 2.51 22.29 11.27
C ASP A 483 2.58 23.27 10.10
N SER A 484 2.54 24.59 10.35
CA SER A 484 2.65 25.62 9.32
C SER A 484 3.83 25.41 8.34
N PRO A 485 5.06 25.05 8.76
CA PRO A 485 6.16 24.84 7.81
C PRO A 485 5.96 23.59 6.95
N LEU A 486 5.39 22.52 7.50
CA LEU A 486 5.09 21.29 6.75
C LEU A 486 3.96 21.52 5.75
N ARG A 487 2.92 22.26 6.15
CA ARG A 487 1.81 22.64 5.26
C ARG A 487 2.29 23.50 4.10
N HIS A 488 3.16 24.47 4.37
CA HIS A 488 3.77 25.29 3.34
C HIS A 488 4.67 24.48 2.39
N LYS A 489 5.46 23.54 2.93
CA LYS A 489 6.27 22.65 2.10
C LYS A 489 5.41 21.73 1.21
N LEU A 490 4.34 21.17 1.79
CA LEU A 490 3.38 20.33 1.06
C LEU A 490 2.66 21.13 -0.03
N SER A 491 2.21 22.35 0.26
CA SER A 491 1.53 23.20 -0.73
C SER A 491 2.45 23.55 -1.88
N LEU A 492 3.71 23.94 -1.61
CA LEU A 492 4.70 24.21 -2.65
C LEU A 492 4.97 22.97 -3.52
N ALA A 493 5.19 21.80 -2.90
CA ALA A 493 5.41 20.57 -3.65
C ALA A 493 4.22 20.19 -4.54
N ASN A 494 2.99 20.37 -4.02
CA ASN A 494 1.77 20.11 -4.78
C ASN A 494 1.56 21.13 -5.91
N GLU A 495 1.89 22.40 -5.69
CA GLU A 495 1.86 23.44 -6.72
C GLU A 495 2.88 23.16 -7.84
N GLU A 496 4.08 22.69 -7.50
CA GLU A 496 5.09 22.30 -8.49
C GLU A 496 4.60 21.13 -9.36
N ILE A 497 4.00 20.10 -8.74
CA ILE A 497 3.41 18.97 -9.47
C ILE A 497 2.24 19.43 -10.34
N ALA A 498 1.36 20.28 -9.81
CA ALA A 498 0.23 20.83 -10.56
C ALA A 498 0.70 21.66 -11.76
N ALA A 499 1.73 22.49 -11.59
CA ALA A 499 2.34 23.26 -12.68
C ALA A 499 2.94 22.33 -13.75
N GLY A 500 3.64 21.27 -13.35
CA GLY A 500 4.15 20.24 -14.26
C GLY A 500 3.05 19.53 -15.05
N LEU A 501 1.91 19.22 -14.40
CA LEU A 501 0.75 18.62 -15.06
C LEU A 501 0.06 19.58 -16.02
N ARG A 502 -0.06 20.87 -15.68
CA ARG A 502 -0.60 21.90 -16.59
C ARG A 502 0.24 22.04 -17.86
N LEU A 503 1.56 21.93 -17.75
CA LEU A 503 2.44 21.90 -18.92
C LEU A 503 2.14 20.67 -19.77
N LEU A 504 2.03 19.49 -19.16
CA LEU A 504 1.76 18.23 -19.86
C LEU A 504 0.41 18.23 -20.59
N ASP A 505 -0.63 18.86 -20.05
CA ASP A 505 -1.95 18.96 -20.70
C ASP A 505 -1.89 19.67 -22.07
N SER A 506 -0.88 20.52 -22.27
CA SER A 506 -0.64 21.20 -23.56
C SER A 506 0.19 20.37 -24.54
N TRP A 507 0.78 19.26 -24.09
CA TRP A 507 1.70 18.43 -24.88
C TRP A 507 0.94 17.32 -25.59
N ILE A 508 1.43 16.92 -26.76
CA ILE A 508 0.93 15.75 -27.48
C ILE A 508 1.94 14.63 -27.26
N ILE A 509 1.50 13.57 -26.59
CA ILE A 509 2.33 12.41 -26.26
C ILE A 509 2.08 11.34 -27.32
N ASP A 510 3.11 11.03 -28.09
CA ASP A 510 3.13 9.94 -29.07
C ASP A 510 3.79 8.69 -28.47
N GLU A 511 3.80 7.57 -29.19
CA GLU A 511 4.45 6.33 -28.73
C GLU A 511 5.96 6.47 -28.52
N LYS A 512 6.62 7.36 -29.27
CA LYS A 512 8.09 7.48 -29.32
C LYS A 512 8.62 8.87 -28.98
N SER A 513 7.74 9.87 -28.85
CA SER A 513 8.15 11.26 -28.69
C SER A 513 7.11 12.10 -27.95
N ILE A 514 7.57 13.21 -27.38
CA ILE A 514 6.73 14.21 -26.72
C ILE A 514 6.79 15.49 -27.57
N ILE A 515 5.63 15.93 -28.06
CA ILE A 515 5.51 17.11 -28.93
C ILE A 515 5.04 18.30 -28.10
N ILE A 516 5.87 19.35 -28.05
CA ILE A 516 5.66 20.53 -27.22
C ILE A 516 5.35 21.74 -28.12
N PRO A 517 4.28 22.52 -27.84
CA PRO A 517 4.04 23.76 -28.57
C PRO A 517 5.09 24.83 -28.20
N TYR A 518 5.81 25.34 -29.19
CA TYR A 518 6.88 26.34 -29.02
C TYR A 518 6.76 27.48 -30.04
N ARG A 519 5.53 27.96 -30.22
CA ARG A 519 5.15 28.93 -31.27
C ARG A 519 5.97 30.22 -31.22
N TRP A 520 6.17 30.78 -30.03
CA TRP A 520 6.89 32.04 -29.85
C TRP A 520 8.32 32.00 -30.40
N TYR A 521 9.05 30.93 -30.11
CA TYR A 521 10.43 30.79 -30.60
C TYR A 521 10.47 30.56 -32.11
N CYS A 522 9.64 29.67 -32.65
CA CYS A 522 9.61 29.40 -34.09
C CYS A 522 9.22 30.65 -34.88
N TRP A 523 8.11 31.30 -34.49
CA TRP A 523 7.59 32.47 -35.19
C TRP A 523 8.46 33.70 -34.95
N GLY A 524 9.06 33.83 -33.76
CA GLY A 524 10.06 34.86 -33.48
C GLY A 524 11.31 34.71 -34.33
N THR A 525 11.81 33.48 -34.51
CA THR A 525 12.96 33.19 -35.38
C THR A 525 12.63 33.48 -36.84
N ILE A 526 11.48 33.01 -37.33
CA ILE A 526 11.02 33.28 -38.71
C ILE A 526 10.83 34.79 -38.90
N GLY A 527 10.21 35.48 -37.95
CA GLY A 527 10.01 36.93 -37.98
C GLY A 527 11.32 37.71 -38.00
N PHE A 528 12.29 37.33 -37.15
CA PHE A 528 13.62 37.94 -37.13
C PHE A 528 14.35 37.76 -38.46
N CYS A 529 14.33 36.56 -39.03
CA CYS A 529 14.91 36.28 -40.34
C CYS A 529 14.17 37.00 -41.47
N ALA A 530 12.85 37.13 -41.38
CA ALA A 530 12.06 37.93 -42.33
C ALA A 530 12.44 39.41 -42.28
N VAL A 531 12.63 39.98 -41.09
CA VAL A 531 13.11 41.37 -40.93
C VAL A 531 14.52 41.55 -41.53
N LEU A 532 15.42 40.58 -41.35
CA LEU A 532 16.75 40.62 -41.97
C LEU A 532 16.68 40.61 -43.49
N VAL A 533 15.84 39.74 -44.07
CA VAL A 533 15.66 39.63 -45.52
C VAL A 533 15.00 40.89 -46.08
N VAL A 534 13.91 41.36 -45.49
CA VAL A 534 13.21 42.58 -45.92
C VAL A 534 14.10 43.80 -45.75
N GLY A 535 14.83 43.91 -44.63
CA GLY A 535 15.80 44.98 -44.40
C GLY A 535 16.93 44.98 -45.43
N GLY A 536 17.47 43.81 -45.77
CA GLY A 536 18.48 43.67 -46.82
C GLY A 536 17.96 44.05 -48.21
N LEU A 537 16.71 43.71 -48.53
CA LEU A 537 16.06 44.12 -49.78
C LEU A 537 15.79 45.63 -49.82
N VAL A 538 15.27 46.21 -48.73
CA VAL A 538 15.02 47.65 -48.64
C VAL A 538 16.32 48.44 -48.80
N MET A 539 17.43 48.01 -48.18
CA MET A 539 18.75 48.62 -48.39
C MET A 539 19.22 48.48 -49.85
N GLY A 540 19.01 47.30 -50.46
CA GLY A 540 19.33 47.08 -51.87
C GLY A 540 18.59 48.03 -52.82
N PHE A 541 17.29 48.27 -52.59
CA PHE A 541 16.47 49.15 -53.43
C PHE A 541 16.60 50.65 -53.10
N THR A 542 17.01 51.02 -51.89
CA THR A 542 17.07 52.45 -51.48
C THR A 542 18.46 53.08 -51.62
N ILE A 543 19.53 52.28 -51.74
CA ILE A 543 20.94 52.73 -51.71
C ILE A 543 21.59 52.62 -53.11
N GLU A 544 20.82 52.74 -54.19
CA GLU A 544 21.26 52.48 -55.58
C GLU A 544 22.52 53.23 -56.06
N GLN A 545 22.99 54.31 -55.40
CA GLN A 545 24.18 55.06 -55.86
C GLN A 545 25.13 55.63 -54.78
N ARG A 546 25.02 55.27 -53.49
CA ARG A 546 25.74 55.99 -52.42
C ARG A 546 27.01 55.34 -51.86
N ILE A 547 27.36 54.11 -52.25
CA ILE A 547 28.57 53.43 -51.75
C ILE A 547 29.49 53.13 -52.94
N GLN A 548 30.58 53.89 -53.08
CA GLN A 548 31.58 53.65 -54.13
C GLN A 548 32.25 52.28 -53.92
N GLY A 549 32.13 51.39 -54.90
CA GLY A 549 32.85 50.11 -54.96
C GLY A 549 32.12 48.89 -54.37
N VAL A 550 30.87 49.02 -53.92
CA VAL A 550 30.08 47.89 -53.41
C VAL A 550 28.71 47.87 -54.09
N ASP A 551 28.36 46.75 -54.73
CA ASP A 551 27.02 46.52 -55.26
C ASP A 551 26.01 46.37 -54.08
N PRO A 552 25.00 47.24 -53.96
CA PRO A 552 23.98 47.16 -52.92
C PRO A 552 23.25 45.80 -52.88
N PHE A 553 23.17 45.09 -54.01
CA PHE A 553 22.57 43.76 -54.06
C PHE A 553 23.40 42.69 -53.35
N ASN A 554 24.72 42.86 -53.22
CA ASN A 554 25.56 41.94 -52.44
C ASN A 554 25.15 41.95 -50.96
N ILE A 555 24.77 43.10 -50.40
CA ILE A 555 24.28 43.20 -49.01
C ILE A 555 23.01 42.36 -48.86
N SER A 556 22.10 42.41 -49.85
CA SER A 556 20.90 41.58 -49.84
C SER A 556 21.24 40.08 -49.82
N VAL A 557 22.20 39.64 -50.64
CA VAL A 557 22.67 38.24 -50.69
C VAL A 557 23.26 37.81 -49.35
N PHE A 558 24.07 38.65 -48.71
CA PHE A 558 24.59 38.39 -47.36
C PHE A 558 23.47 38.30 -46.31
N CYS A 559 22.46 39.16 -46.36
CA CYS A 559 21.30 39.10 -45.47
C CYS A 559 20.50 37.81 -45.66
N TRP A 560 20.30 37.35 -46.90
CA TRP A 560 19.66 36.06 -47.20
C TRP A 560 20.48 34.87 -46.70
N ALA A 561 21.79 34.87 -46.94
CA ALA A 561 22.68 33.82 -46.47
C ALA A 561 22.73 33.74 -44.94
N LEU A 562 22.81 34.90 -44.27
CA LEU A 562 22.78 35.00 -42.82
C LEU A 562 21.43 34.53 -42.25
N ALA A 563 20.31 34.93 -42.85
CA ALA A 563 18.98 34.49 -42.44
C ALA A 563 18.84 32.96 -42.57
N GLY A 564 19.27 32.37 -43.69
CA GLY A 564 19.26 30.92 -43.89
C GLY A 564 20.11 30.18 -42.86
N PHE A 565 21.33 30.68 -42.60
CA PHE A 565 22.21 30.14 -41.56
C PHE A 565 21.59 30.22 -40.17
N LEU A 566 21.00 31.36 -39.81
CA LEU A 566 20.36 31.56 -38.51
C LEU A 566 19.17 30.63 -38.31
N ILE A 567 18.32 30.41 -39.32
CA ILE A 567 17.22 29.45 -39.21
C ILE A 567 17.75 28.03 -38.95
N LEU A 568 18.79 27.61 -39.67
CA LEU A 568 19.41 26.30 -39.46
C LEU A 568 20.05 26.18 -38.07
N PHE A 569 20.75 27.22 -37.64
CA PHE A 569 21.38 27.29 -36.33
C PHE A 569 20.34 27.24 -35.19
N PHE A 570 19.32 28.09 -35.23
CA PHE A 570 18.26 28.11 -34.21
C PHE A 570 17.43 26.83 -34.19
N LYS A 571 17.30 26.13 -35.31
CA LYS A 571 16.70 24.80 -35.39
C LYS A 571 17.58 23.73 -34.73
N ALA A 572 18.90 23.77 -34.94
CA ALA A 572 19.83 22.75 -34.47
C ALA A 572 20.23 22.87 -32.99
N ILE A 573 20.09 24.05 -32.37
CA ILE A 573 20.50 24.27 -30.96
C ILE A 573 19.68 23.45 -29.96
N ARG A 574 18.39 23.21 -30.23
CA ARG A 574 17.44 22.76 -29.21
C ARG A 574 17.13 21.27 -29.24
N VAL A 575 17.11 20.67 -30.44
CA VAL A 575 16.73 19.27 -30.65
C VAL A 575 17.60 18.70 -31.75
N GLN A 576 18.04 17.45 -31.58
CA GLN A 576 18.96 16.80 -32.51
C GLN A 576 18.31 16.57 -33.89
N GLU A 577 17.01 16.23 -33.91
CA GLU A 577 16.23 15.97 -35.12
C GLU A 577 14.88 16.70 -35.10
N TRP A 578 14.83 17.93 -35.61
CA TRP A 578 13.58 18.70 -35.73
C TRP A 578 13.02 18.66 -37.16
N PRO A 579 11.83 18.07 -37.42
CA PRO A 579 11.20 18.12 -38.73
C PRO A 579 10.78 19.55 -39.12
N TRP A 580 11.02 19.93 -40.38
CA TRP A 580 10.63 21.26 -40.89
C TRP A 580 9.12 21.52 -40.77
N ARG A 581 8.30 20.49 -41.02
CA ARG A 581 6.84 20.58 -40.86
C ARG A 581 6.46 21.06 -39.46
N ASP A 582 7.05 20.47 -38.42
CA ASP A 582 6.74 20.81 -37.04
C ASP A 582 7.32 22.17 -36.64
N PHE A 583 8.51 22.52 -37.13
CA PHE A 583 9.09 23.86 -36.95
C PHE A 583 8.14 24.96 -37.44
N PHE A 584 7.60 24.83 -38.65
CA PHE A 584 6.64 25.80 -39.21
C PHE A 584 5.29 25.80 -38.48
N LEU A 585 4.85 24.66 -37.95
CA LEU A 585 3.66 24.56 -37.10
C LEU A 585 3.89 25.09 -35.68
N GLY A 586 5.11 25.51 -35.34
CA GLY A 586 5.47 26.00 -34.01
C GLY A 586 5.44 24.89 -32.95
N ARG A 587 5.87 23.68 -33.31
CA ARG A 587 5.91 22.48 -32.46
C ARG A 587 7.31 21.90 -32.47
N VAL A 588 7.77 21.44 -31.31
CA VAL A 588 9.06 20.78 -31.13
C VAL A 588 8.81 19.31 -30.80
N VAL A 589 9.42 18.40 -31.57
CA VAL A 589 9.34 16.96 -31.32
C VAL A 589 10.54 16.56 -30.48
N CYS A 590 10.31 16.25 -29.20
CA CYS A 590 11.36 15.83 -28.28
C CYS A 590 11.41 14.29 -28.20
N LYS A 591 12.60 13.72 -28.36
CA LYS A 591 12.87 12.28 -28.30
C LYS A 591 13.64 11.87 -27.05
N SER A 592 14.08 12.80 -26.20
CA SER A 592 14.70 12.51 -24.90
C SER A 592 14.21 13.42 -23.77
N VAL A 593 14.47 13.03 -22.51
CA VAL A 593 14.16 13.83 -21.32
C VAL A 593 14.94 15.14 -21.35
N SER A 594 16.23 15.12 -21.71
CA SER A 594 17.04 16.34 -21.83
C SER A 594 16.47 17.34 -22.84
N GLU A 595 15.95 16.87 -23.98
CA GLU A 595 15.31 17.73 -24.98
C GLU A 595 14.03 18.38 -24.44
N VAL A 596 13.19 17.61 -23.72
CA VAL A 596 11.98 18.15 -23.08
C VAL A 596 12.35 19.21 -22.05
N VAL A 597 13.36 18.96 -21.21
CA VAL A 597 13.84 19.92 -20.20
C VAL A 597 14.38 21.19 -20.88
N ALA A 598 15.15 21.05 -21.96
CA ALA A 598 15.71 22.18 -22.69
C ALA A 598 14.65 23.08 -23.35
N VAL A 599 13.47 22.54 -23.68
CA VAL A 599 12.38 23.28 -24.34
C VAL A 599 11.37 23.84 -23.33
N SER A 600 10.98 23.03 -22.34
CA SER A 600 9.91 23.35 -21.40
C SER A 600 10.39 23.98 -20.09
N TRP A 601 11.68 23.88 -19.76
CA TRP A 601 12.27 24.34 -18.51
C TRP A 601 11.70 23.68 -17.25
N ILE A 602 11.06 22.52 -17.40
CA ILE A 602 10.61 21.71 -16.25
C ILE A 602 11.83 21.11 -15.52
N LYS A 603 11.75 20.99 -14.20
CA LYS A 603 12.80 20.30 -13.41
C LYS A 603 12.91 18.83 -13.89
N PRO A 604 14.12 18.30 -14.18
CA PRO A 604 14.28 16.94 -14.71
C PRO A 604 13.66 15.86 -13.82
N GLN A 605 13.93 15.90 -12.52
CA GLN A 605 13.43 14.94 -11.54
C GLN A 605 11.90 14.99 -11.39
N LEU A 606 11.30 16.17 -11.52
CA LEU A 606 9.84 16.34 -11.51
C LEU A 606 9.21 15.71 -12.77
N LEU A 607 9.81 15.95 -13.94
CA LEU A 607 9.35 15.34 -15.19
C LEU A 607 9.41 13.81 -15.12
N LEU A 608 10.53 13.25 -14.65
CA LEU A 608 10.69 11.81 -14.47
C LEU A 608 9.64 11.22 -13.51
N ALA A 609 9.36 11.91 -12.40
CA ALA A 609 8.31 11.51 -11.46
C ALA A 609 6.91 11.51 -12.09
N ILE A 610 6.58 12.54 -12.88
CA ILE A 610 5.31 12.64 -13.61
C ILE A 610 5.19 11.53 -14.66
N LEU A 611 6.25 11.28 -15.44
CA LEU A 611 6.27 10.21 -16.46
C LEU A 611 6.07 8.82 -15.84
N LEU A 612 6.70 8.55 -14.69
CA LEU A 612 6.54 7.29 -13.95
C LEU A 612 5.13 7.11 -13.40
N ARG A 613 4.52 8.19 -12.89
CA ARG A 613 3.18 8.19 -12.32
C ARG A 613 2.10 7.96 -13.38
N LEU A 614 2.29 8.54 -14.57
CA LEU A 614 1.36 8.47 -15.69
C LEU A 614 1.60 7.28 -16.62
N GLU A 615 2.68 6.51 -16.42
CA GLU A 615 2.99 5.36 -17.26
C GLU A 615 1.81 4.41 -17.53
N PRO A 616 0.96 4.05 -16.55
CA PRO A 616 -0.17 3.14 -16.80
C PRO A 616 -1.16 3.66 -17.85
N ILE A 617 -1.26 4.99 -18.02
CA ILE A 617 -2.19 5.63 -18.94
C ILE A 617 -1.51 6.24 -20.18
N MET A 618 -0.18 6.28 -20.22
CA MET A 618 0.60 6.85 -21.33
C MET A 618 1.06 5.80 -22.33
N LEU A 619 0.85 6.05 -23.63
CA LEU A 619 1.30 5.17 -24.72
C LEU A 619 2.82 5.24 -25.00
N LEU A 620 3.54 6.16 -24.37
CA LEU A 620 4.96 6.38 -24.57
C LEU A 620 5.80 5.15 -24.19
N ASN A 621 6.54 4.59 -25.13
CA ASN A 621 7.58 3.57 -24.91
C ASN A 621 8.90 4.25 -24.56
N LYS A 622 9.66 3.67 -23.63
CA LYS A 622 10.90 4.26 -23.11
C LYS A 622 12.11 3.47 -23.62
N ARG A 623 13.21 4.18 -23.83
CA ARG A 623 14.52 3.60 -24.18
C ARG A 623 15.64 4.27 -23.37
N GLY A 624 16.84 3.71 -23.38
CA GLY A 624 18.05 4.34 -22.85
C GLY A 624 18.57 3.72 -21.56
N PRO A 625 19.66 4.29 -21.00
CA PRO A 625 20.38 3.67 -19.89
C PRO A 625 19.60 3.64 -18.57
N PHE A 626 18.64 4.54 -18.37
CA PHE A 626 17.89 4.68 -17.10
C PHE A 626 16.41 4.22 -17.22
N GLU A 627 16.12 3.32 -18.15
CA GLU A 627 14.75 2.85 -18.44
C GLU A 627 14.26 1.74 -17.48
N ALA A 628 15.15 1.18 -16.65
CA ALA A 628 14.93 -0.09 -15.95
C ALA A 628 13.76 -0.08 -14.94
N ILE A 629 13.30 1.10 -14.53
CA ILE A 629 12.13 1.25 -13.66
C ILE A 629 10.79 1.25 -14.42
N PHE A 630 10.81 1.58 -15.71
CA PHE A 630 9.61 1.67 -16.54
C PHE A 630 9.16 0.28 -17.00
N SER A 631 7.85 0.10 -17.15
CA SER A 631 7.28 -1.16 -17.63
C SER A 631 7.16 -1.22 -19.16
N ARG A 632 6.94 -0.08 -19.83
CA ARG A 632 6.83 0.01 -21.30
C ARG A 632 8.16 0.41 -21.93
N ARG A 633 8.86 -0.56 -22.55
CA ARG A 633 10.19 -0.37 -23.16
C ARG A 633 10.19 -0.78 -24.63
N ASP A 634 10.90 -0.03 -25.45
CA ASP A 634 11.09 -0.30 -26.88
C ASP A 634 12.41 0.31 -27.34
N GLU A 635 13.20 -0.39 -28.16
CA GLU A 635 14.48 0.12 -28.69
C GLU A 635 14.34 1.45 -29.45
N ASN A 636 13.18 1.68 -30.06
CA ASN A 636 12.83 2.89 -30.80
C ASN A 636 11.99 3.87 -29.96
N GLY A 637 11.96 3.73 -28.64
CA GLY A 637 11.19 4.58 -27.73
C GLY A 637 11.78 5.97 -27.47
N PHE A 638 11.16 6.66 -26.52
CA PHE A 638 11.61 7.94 -25.96
C PHE A 638 12.76 7.72 -24.98
N ALA A 639 13.87 8.44 -25.16
CA ALA A 639 15.10 8.23 -24.40
C ALA A 639 15.03 8.83 -22.98
N ILE A 640 15.22 7.97 -21.98
CA ILE A 640 15.49 8.34 -20.59
C ILE A 640 17.01 8.44 -20.45
N ASP A 641 17.52 9.64 -20.71
CA ASP A 641 18.95 9.99 -20.74
C ASP A 641 19.46 10.66 -19.47
N ILE A 642 18.60 10.84 -18.47
CA ILE A 642 18.92 11.41 -17.15
C ILE A 642 18.58 10.38 -16.07
N PRO A 643 19.47 10.14 -15.08
CA PRO A 643 19.19 9.20 -14.00
C PRO A 643 18.07 9.70 -13.09
N ILE A 644 17.32 8.75 -12.54
CA ILE A 644 16.20 9.03 -11.65
C ILE A 644 16.70 8.97 -10.21
N GLY A 645 16.45 10.02 -9.43
CA GLY A 645 16.83 10.09 -8.02
C GLY A 645 15.82 9.44 -7.07
N THR A 646 16.24 9.08 -5.85
CA THR A 646 15.38 8.54 -4.79
C THR A 646 14.15 9.42 -4.52
N GLU A 647 14.30 10.74 -4.52
CA GLU A 647 13.20 11.69 -4.30
C GLU A 647 12.15 11.62 -5.41
N ALA A 648 12.59 11.58 -6.68
CA ALA A 648 11.69 11.44 -7.83
C ALA A 648 10.92 10.12 -7.80
N LEU A 649 11.57 9.03 -7.39
CA LEU A 649 10.94 7.72 -7.24
C LEU A 649 9.90 7.71 -6.13
N ASN A 650 10.23 8.25 -4.96
CA ASN A 650 9.27 8.38 -3.85
C ASN A 650 8.09 9.27 -4.25
N MET A 651 8.33 10.39 -4.95
CA MET A 651 7.27 11.24 -5.50
C MET A 651 6.39 10.50 -6.50
N ALA A 652 6.99 9.66 -7.34
CA ALA A 652 6.27 8.79 -8.25
C ALA A 652 5.52 7.68 -7.54
N GLY A 653 5.72 7.40 -6.25
CA GLY A 653 5.09 6.26 -5.55
C GLY A 653 5.83 4.93 -5.75
N CYS A 654 7.13 5.00 -6.02
CA CYS A 654 8.05 3.86 -6.04
C CYS A 654 8.96 3.94 -4.81
N PHE A 655 8.85 2.95 -3.91
CA PHE A 655 9.65 2.89 -2.69
C PHE A 655 10.63 1.73 -2.76
N PHE A 656 11.87 1.97 -2.35
CA PHE A 656 12.89 0.93 -2.29
C PHE A 656 13.01 0.34 -0.89
N VAL A 657 12.94 -0.97 -0.80
CA VAL A 657 13.13 -1.75 0.42
C VAL A 657 14.48 -2.45 0.34
N LYS A 658 15.32 -2.23 1.35
CA LYS A 658 16.58 -2.97 1.50
C LYS A 658 16.26 -4.35 2.09
N VAL A 659 16.74 -5.39 1.44
CA VAL A 659 16.54 -6.79 1.83
C VAL A 659 17.88 -7.51 1.92
N GLN A 660 17.95 -8.54 2.75
CA GLN A 660 19.10 -9.43 2.84
C GLN A 660 18.92 -10.60 1.86
N SER A 661 19.76 -10.68 0.82
CA SER A 661 19.82 -11.84 -0.08
C SER A 661 21.00 -12.76 0.26
N ASP A 662 21.05 -13.88 -0.45
CA ASP A 662 22.16 -14.83 -0.45
C ASP A 662 23.49 -14.22 -0.95
N THR A 663 23.40 -13.29 -1.90
CA THR A 663 24.55 -12.58 -2.48
C THR A 663 25.00 -11.35 -1.71
N GLY A 664 24.26 -10.94 -0.68
CA GLY A 664 24.53 -9.73 0.12
C GLY A 664 23.31 -8.82 0.26
N PRO A 665 23.51 -7.55 0.64
CA PRO A 665 22.42 -6.58 0.67
C PRO A 665 21.89 -6.28 -0.74
N ALA A 666 20.57 -6.32 -0.89
CA ALA A 666 19.87 -6.07 -2.14
C ALA A 666 18.76 -5.04 -1.93
N ILE A 667 18.26 -4.46 -3.04
CA ILE A 667 17.14 -3.53 -3.03
C ILE A 667 15.99 -4.09 -3.84
N ARG A 668 14.77 -4.01 -3.29
CA ARG A 668 13.53 -4.34 -3.97
C ARG A 668 12.62 -3.13 -4.10
N CYS A 669 12.14 -2.85 -5.31
CA CYS A 669 11.15 -1.80 -5.55
C CYS A 669 9.72 -2.25 -5.23
N ILE A 670 9.01 -1.46 -4.42
CA ILE A 670 7.55 -1.48 -4.27
C ILE A 670 6.98 -0.37 -5.15
N ARG A 671 6.14 -0.74 -6.13
CA ARG A 671 5.49 0.21 -7.03
C ARG A 671 4.00 0.30 -6.73
N LEU A 672 3.61 1.37 -6.05
CA LEU A 672 2.22 1.56 -5.60
C LEU A 672 1.24 1.81 -6.75
N ASN A 673 1.71 2.38 -7.88
CA ASN A 673 0.85 2.71 -9.03
C ASN A 673 0.77 1.62 -10.09
N SER A 674 1.21 0.40 -9.78
CA SER A 674 1.21 -0.70 -10.74
C SER A 674 -0.19 -1.18 -11.15
N GLY A 675 -1.26 -0.61 -10.58
CA GLY A 675 -2.63 -1.09 -10.74
C GLY A 675 -2.91 -2.36 -9.93
N ALA A 676 -1.91 -2.91 -9.24
CA ALA A 676 -2.10 -3.99 -8.28
C ALA A 676 -2.71 -3.44 -6.99
N LYS A 677 -3.78 -4.11 -6.53
CA LYS A 677 -4.60 -3.73 -5.38
C LYS A 677 -3.74 -3.36 -4.17
N PHE A 678 -2.94 -4.32 -3.68
CA PHE A 678 -2.01 -4.14 -2.56
C PHE A 678 -0.66 -4.75 -2.92
N THR A 679 0.45 -4.05 -2.68
CA THR A 679 1.81 -4.53 -3.04
C THR A 679 2.78 -4.36 -1.90
N GLY A 680 3.68 -5.33 -1.72
CA GLY A 680 4.67 -5.27 -0.64
C GLY A 680 5.81 -6.26 -0.81
N VAL A 681 6.75 -6.16 0.12
CA VAL A 681 7.87 -7.07 0.32
C VAL A 681 7.65 -7.75 1.66
N HIS A 682 7.35 -9.05 1.62
CA HIS A 682 7.24 -9.88 2.81
C HIS A 682 8.63 -10.17 3.41
N PRO A 683 8.71 -10.59 4.68
CA PRO A 683 10.00 -10.78 5.38
C PRO A 683 10.92 -11.74 4.61
N GLN A 684 10.35 -12.80 4.07
CA GLN A 684 10.98 -13.73 3.14
C GLN A 684 10.25 -13.68 1.80
N GLY A 685 10.98 -13.92 0.71
CA GLY A 685 10.36 -14.01 -0.60
C GLY A 685 11.33 -14.33 -1.72
N ALA A 686 10.74 -14.68 -2.85
CA ALA A 686 11.45 -14.93 -4.09
C ALA A 686 10.68 -14.29 -5.25
N ILE A 687 11.41 -13.74 -6.20
CA ILE A 687 10.89 -13.13 -7.43
C ILE A 687 11.52 -13.84 -8.59
N GLN A 688 10.70 -14.24 -9.56
CA GLN A 688 11.20 -14.79 -10.82
C GLN A 688 11.64 -13.65 -11.75
N SER A 689 12.48 -13.99 -12.72
CA SER A 689 12.95 -13.02 -13.71
C SER A 689 11.75 -12.40 -14.44
N GLY A 690 11.64 -11.07 -14.42
CA GLY A 690 10.57 -10.29 -15.04
C GLY A 690 9.40 -9.90 -14.12
N GLU A 691 9.29 -10.47 -12.91
CA GLU A 691 8.17 -10.18 -11.99
C GLU A 691 8.40 -8.96 -11.08
N GLY A 692 9.62 -8.42 -11.07
CA GLY A 692 9.98 -7.30 -10.21
C GLY A 692 11.22 -6.57 -10.69
N ILE A 693 11.43 -5.36 -10.15
CA ILE A 693 12.59 -4.51 -10.37
C ILE A 693 13.33 -4.35 -9.04
N GLY A 694 14.65 -4.48 -9.07
CA GLY A 694 15.50 -4.33 -7.90
C GLY A 694 16.98 -4.35 -8.24
N CYS A 695 17.82 -4.06 -7.25
CA CYS A 695 19.27 -4.19 -7.33
C CYS A 695 19.70 -5.44 -6.57
N ARG A 696 20.39 -6.38 -7.23
CA ARG A 696 20.82 -7.65 -6.62
C ARG A 696 21.98 -7.50 -5.63
N ASN A 697 22.86 -6.55 -5.88
CA ASN A 697 24.05 -6.36 -5.08
C ASN A 697 24.31 -4.87 -4.91
N MET A 698 24.04 -4.37 -3.71
CA MET A 698 24.32 -2.98 -3.34
C MET A 698 25.81 -2.68 -3.22
N ASP A 699 26.71 -3.66 -3.20
CA ASP A 699 28.15 -3.42 -3.10
C ASP A 699 28.77 -3.01 -4.45
N MET A 700 28.07 -3.25 -5.57
CA MET A 700 28.48 -2.85 -6.92
C MET A 700 28.03 -1.43 -7.27
N VAL A 701 28.25 -0.47 -6.36
CA VAL A 701 27.88 0.94 -6.55
C VAL A 701 28.79 1.61 -7.56
N ARG A 702 28.20 2.28 -8.55
CA ARG A 702 28.92 3.24 -9.40
C ARG A 702 28.74 4.64 -8.84
N GLN A 703 29.64 5.55 -9.13
CA GLN A 703 29.45 6.97 -8.80
C GLN A 703 28.88 7.69 -10.01
N TRP A 704 27.76 8.41 -9.80
CA TRP A 704 27.26 9.36 -10.77
C TRP A 704 27.92 10.72 -10.54
N THR A 705 28.51 11.29 -11.59
CA THR A 705 29.13 12.62 -11.58
C THR A 705 28.71 13.38 -12.83
N GLU A 706 27.64 14.16 -12.73
CA GLU A 706 27.27 15.11 -13.80
C GLU A 706 26.90 16.47 -13.19
N GLY A 707 27.73 17.48 -13.46
CA GLY A 707 27.54 18.83 -12.92
C GLY A 707 27.89 18.96 -11.43
N SER A 708 26.96 19.47 -10.63
CA SER A 708 27.11 19.72 -9.18
C SER A 708 26.47 18.64 -8.29
N GLU A 709 25.91 17.58 -8.87
CA GLU A 709 25.27 16.50 -8.12
C GLU A 709 26.12 15.24 -8.18
N GLU A 710 26.60 14.79 -7.03
CA GLU A 710 27.33 13.53 -6.84
C GLU A 710 26.49 12.58 -5.99
N GLY A 711 26.50 11.29 -6.33
CA GLY A 711 25.80 10.28 -5.52
C GLY A 711 26.03 8.84 -6.01
N PRO A 712 25.65 7.85 -5.18
CA PRO A 712 25.68 6.45 -5.55
C PRO A 712 24.68 6.17 -6.67
N LEU A 713 25.11 5.41 -7.67
CA LEU A 713 24.31 4.92 -8.80
C LEU A 713 24.15 3.41 -8.67
N TYR A 714 22.90 2.97 -8.52
CA TYR A 714 22.55 1.56 -8.40
C TYR A 714 21.88 1.03 -9.66
N THR A 715 22.38 -0.10 -10.17
CA THR A 715 21.83 -0.76 -11.34
C THR A 715 20.62 -1.61 -11.00
N LEU A 716 19.49 -1.22 -11.58
CA LEU A 716 18.24 -1.92 -11.49
C LEU A 716 18.18 -3.01 -12.56
N SER A 717 17.68 -4.17 -12.15
CA SER A 717 17.45 -5.29 -13.05
C SER A 717 16.13 -5.95 -12.73
N SER A 718 15.54 -6.59 -13.75
CA SER A 718 14.38 -7.45 -13.58
C SER A 718 14.74 -8.90 -13.31
N ASN A 719 15.94 -9.15 -12.80
CA ASN A 719 16.45 -10.49 -12.59
C ASN A 719 15.82 -11.12 -11.34
N ALA A 720 15.82 -12.46 -11.28
CA ALA A 720 15.31 -13.17 -10.12
C ALA A 720 16.04 -12.74 -8.83
N LEU A 721 15.31 -12.62 -7.71
CA LEU A 721 15.89 -12.23 -6.42
C LEU A 721 15.22 -13.06 -5.33
N VAL A 722 16.02 -13.64 -4.44
CA VAL A 722 15.54 -14.36 -3.25
C VAL A 722 16.11 -13.65 -2.04
N TRP A 723 15.29 -13.42 -1.02
CA TRP A 723 15.71 -12.77 0.21
C TRP A 723 15.14 -13.48 1.43
N THR A 724 15.87 -13.35 2.54
CA THR A 724 15.54 -13.98 3.82
C THR A 724 14.99 -12.99 4.84
N HIS A 725 15.38 -11.71 4.75
CA HIS A 725 14.93 -10.69 5.69
C HIS A 725 14.73 -9.33 5.00
N VAL A 726 13.76 -8.57 5.51
CA VAL A 726 13.56 -7.15 5.20
C VAL A 726 14.30 -6.31 6.25
N LEU A 727 15.15 -5.38 5.80
CA LEU A 727 15.95 -4.52 6.70
C LEU A 727 15.28 -3.16 6.94
N GLY A 728 14.62 -2.59 5.94
CA GLY A 728 13.94 -1.30 6.05
C GLY A 728 13.76 -0.60 4.70
N LEU A 729 13.21 0.61 4.71
CA LEU A 729 13.16 1.48 3.54
C LEU A 729 14.53 2.09 3.28
N HIS A 730 14.96 2.10 2.02
CA HIS A 730 16.15 2.81 1.60
C HIS A 730 15.91 4.32 1.67
N SER A 731 16.80 5.04 2.35
CA SER A 731 16.64 6.46 2.68
C SER A 731 17.74 7.37 2.13
N GLU A 732 18.81 6.78 1.61
CA GLU A 732 19.96 7.51 1.09
C GLU A 732 19.60 8.23 -0.22
N LYS A 733 20.19 9.42 -0.43
CA LYS A 733 20.11 10.12 -1.72
C LYS A 733 20.94 9.33 -2.72
N ALA A 734 20.28 8.68 -3.67
CA ALA A 734 20.88 7.84 -4.68
C ALA A 734 20.23 8.05 -6.05
N TYR A 735 20.92 7.57 -7.07
CA TYR A 735 20.48 7.55 -8.46
C TYR A 735 20.36 6.11 -8.94
N PHE A 736 19.54 5.88 -9.96
CA PHE A 736 19.24 4.53 -10.45
C PHE A 736 19.32 4.45 -11.97
N ASP A 737 20.02 3.42 -12.48
CA ASP A 737 20.09 3.03 -13.89
C ASP A 737 19.24 1.80 -14.23
#